data_AF-L9KVU4-F1
#
_entry.id   AF-L9KVU4-F1
#
_cell.length_a   1.000
_cell.length_b   1.000
_cell.length_c   1.000
_cell.angle_alpha   90.00
_cell.angle_beta   90.00
_cell.angle_gamma   90.00
#
_symmetry.space_group_name_H-M   'P 1'
#
loop_
_entity.id
_entity.type
_entity.pdbx_description
1 polymer ?
#
loop_
_entity_poly.entity_id
_entity_poly.type
_entity_poly.pdbx_seq_one_letter_code
_entity_poly.pdbx_strand_id
1 'polypeptide(L)'
;MREYKLVVLGSGGVGKSALTVQFVQGIFVEKYDPTIEDSYRKQVEVDAQQCMLEILDTAGTEQFTAMRDLYMKNGQGFALVYSITAQSTFNDLQDLREQILRVKDTDDVPMILVGNKCDLEDERVVGKEQGQNLARQWNNCAFLESSAKSKINVNEVTNLDDSNWAAAFSSQRPGPFTNVEPHNVTEDVTLSAVMLREDDPGEAASMSMFSDFLQSFLKHSTTIFDLVEEYENICGSQALNASEKTVVESLFQRDSLVRQSQLVVDWLESIAKDEIGDFSDNIEFYAKSVYWENTLHTLKQRQLASHIGSARPLVTELDPDAPIRQKMPLDDLDREDEARLLKYLFTLIRAGMTEELLPVCDTWEDTVWAYFRVMVDSLVEQEIRTSVITVGETEELPREYLEANWTLNKVFEELQATDKKLLINEKHTNLIAFYTCHLPQDLAVAQYALFLEGVTEFEQRHHCLELAKEADLDVATITKTVVENIRKKDNGEFSHHDLAPALDTGTTEEAHETFNEWFKHMNSAPQKPTLIPQPTFTEKVAHEHKEKKYEMDYGIWKGHLDALTADVKEKMYNVLLFVDGGWMVDVREDAEEDPERTHQMVLLRKLCLPMLCFLLHTILHSTGQYQECLQLADMVSSERHKLYLVFSKEELRKLLQKLRESSLMLLDQGFDPLGYEIPS
;
A
#
# COMPACT_ATOMS: atom_id res chain seq x y z
N MET A 1 -20.74 18.22 18.28
CA MET A 1 -19.67 18.10 19.31
C MET A 1 -18.40 18.58 18.63
N ARG A 2 -17.61 19.48 19.22
CA ARG A 2 -16.34 19.90 18.59
C ARG A 2 -15.37 18.74 18.61
N GLU A 3 -14.68 18.52 17.50
CA GLU A 3 -13.71 17.44 17.35
C GLU A 3 -12.31 18.04 17.18
N TYR A 4 -11.33 17.41 17.82
CA TYR A 4 -9.97 17.91 17.82
C TYR A 4 -8.94 16.80 17.64
N LYS A 5 -7.88 17.09 16.90
CA LYS A 5 -6.85 16.11 16.51
C LYS A 5 -5.53 16.36 17.24
N LEU A 6 -5.17 15.46 18.15
CA LEU A 6 -3.88 15.43 18.85
C LEU A 6 -2.99 14.35 18.23
N VAL A 7 -1.77 14.69 17.88
CA VAL A 7 -0.79 13.72 17.35
C VAL A 7 0.31 13.47 18.39
N VAL A 8 0.58 12.20 18.68
CA VAL A 8 1.61 11.81 19.66
C VAL A 8 2.88 11.40 18.93
N LEU A 9 3.98 12.11 19.18
CA LEU A 9 5.25 11.96 18.47
C LEU A 9 6.42 11.73 19.44
N GLY A 10 7.44 11.02 18.96
CA GLY A 10 8.64 10.68 19.74
C GLY A 10 9.25 9.35 19.31
N SER A 11 10.51 9.11 19.66
CA SER A 11 11.28 7.95 19.22
C SER A 11 10.62 6.61 19.60
N GLY A 12 11.03 5.52 18.94
CA GLY A 12 10.56 4.18 19.25
C GLY A 12 10.79 3.80 20.72
N GLY A 13 9.84 3.08 21.33
CA GLY A 13 9.99 2.55 22.70
C GLY A 13 9.90 3.58 23.85
N VAL A 14 9.60 4.85 23.58
CA VAL A 14 9.39 5.87 24.64
C VAL A 14 8.07 5.69 25.42
N GLY A 15 7.14 4.91 24.88
CA GLY A 15 5.86 4.58 25.51
C GLY A 15 4.68 5.46 25.10
N LYS A 16 4.63 5.91 23.83
CA LYS A 16 3.52 6.68 23.22
C LYS A 16 2.21 5.91 23.30
N SER A 17 2.18 4.71 22.72
CA SER A 17 1.02 3.81 22.73
C SER A 17 0.58 3.45 24.13
N ALA A 18 1.54 3.16 25.02
CA ALA A 18 1.23 2.88 26.43
C ALA A 18 0.59 4.08 27.14
N LEU A 19 1.03 5.32 26.84
CA LEU A 19 0.39 6.53 27.36
C LEU A 19 -1.00 6.74 26.75
N THR A 20 -1.16 6.57 25.44
CA THR A 20 -2.43 6.75 24.73
C THR A 20 -3.48 5.75 25.20
N VAL A 21 -3.14 4.47 25.28
CA VAL A 21 -4.04 3.41 25.78
C VAL A 21 -4.37 3.63 27.26
N GLN A 22 -3.40 3.98 28.09
CA GLN A 22 -3.65 4.27 29.51
C GLN A 22 -4.54 5.50 29.68
N PHE A 23 -4.43 6.50 28.81
CA PHE A 23 -5.32 7.66 28.80
C PHE A 23 -6.73 7.28 28.36
N VAL A 24 -6.89 6.57 27.24
CA VAL A 24 -8.19 6.27 26.63
C VAL A 24 -8.96 5.20 27.40
N GLN A 25 -8.29 4.10 27.72
CA GLN A 25 -8.90 2.88 28.27
C GLN A 25 -8.63 2.69 29.77
N GLY A 26 -7.65 3.41 30.34
CA GLY A 26 -7.31 3.28 31.76
C GLY A 26 -6.61 1.97 32.12
N ILE A 27 -6.07 1.25 31.13
CA ILE A 27 -5.30 0.02 31.29
C ILE A 27 -3.85 0.20 30.82
N PHE A 28 -2.93 -0.53 31.45
CA PHE A 28 -1.54 -0.64 31.03
C PHE A 28 -1.26 -2.07 30.57
N VAL A 29 -0.75 -2.23 29.35
CA VAL A 29 -0.42 -3.54 28.77
C VAL A 29 1.08 -3.78 28.91
N GLU A 30 1.47 -4.81 29.64
CA GLU A 30 2.90 -5.12 29.93
C GLU A 30 3.65 -5.71 28.73
N LYS A 31 2.94 -6.32 27.77
CA LYS A 31 3.55 -6.89 26.56
C LYS A 31 3.62 -5.81 25.48
N TYR A 32 4.84 -5.52 25.02
CA TYR A 32 5.10 -4.58 23.94
C TYR A 32 4.93 -5.26 22.58
N ASP A 33 4.01 -4.73 21.77
CA ASP A 33 3.87 -5.03 20.35
C ASP A 33 4.22 -3.74 19.57
N PRO A 34 5.16 -3.76 18.61
CA PRO A 34 5.45 -2.58 17.79
C PRO A 34 4.20 -2.12 17.03
N THR A 35 3.71 -0.93 17.36
CA THR A 35 2.47 -0.38 16.80
C THR A 35 2.63 -0.01 15.32
N ILE A 36 1.66 -0.44 14.51
CA ILE A 36 1.30 0.18 13.22
C ILE A 36 0.27 1.26 13.56
N GLU A 37 0.46 2.47 13.01
CA GLU A 37 -0.33 3.69 13.31
C GLU A 37 -1.80 3.43 13.69
N ASP A 38 -2.21 3.91 14.87
CA ASP A 38 -3.55 3.70 15.43
C ASP A 38 -4.23 5.03 15.78
N SER A 39 -5.53 5.14 15.52
CA SER A 39 -6.35 6.29 15.93
C SER A 39 -7.29 5.95 17.07
N TYR A 40 -7.25 6.74 18.14
CA TYR A 40 -8.08 6.60 19.33
C TYR A 40 -9.00 7.79 19.50
N ARG A 41 -10.22 7.59 20.05
CA ARG A 41 -11.16 8.69 20.33
C ARG A 41 -11.59 8.69 21.79
N LYS A 42 -11.58 9.85 22.43
CA LYS A 42 -12.03 10.03 23.82
C LYS A 42 -12.82 11.31 23.99
N GLN A 43 -13.95 11.23 24.71
CA GLN A 43 -14.67 12.42 25.15
C GLN A 43 -13.91 13.09 26.29
N VAL A 44 -13.62 14.38 26.14
CA VAL A 44 -12.94 15.21 27.13
C VAL A 44 -13.72 16.50 27.35
N GLU A 45 -13.52 17.12 28.51
CA GLU A 45 -14.12 18.42 28.86
C GLU A 45 -13.01 19.48 28.77
N VAL A 46 -13.18 20.44 27.85
CA VAL A 46 -12.27 21.58 27.66
C VAL A 46 -13.10 22.85 27.81
N ASP A 47 -12.68 23.81 28.64
CA ASP A 47 -13.44 25.04 28.92
C ASP A 47 -14.91 24.80 29.36
N ALA A 48 -15.16 23.74 30.14
CA ALA A 48 -16.50 23.31 30.55
C ALA A 48 -17.45 22.92 29.39
N GLN A 49 -16.90 22.60 28.21
CA GLN A 49 -17.62 22.06 27.06
C GLN A 49 -17.14 20.63 26.73
N GLN A 50 -18.08 19.74 26.43
CA GLN A 50 -17.75 18.39 25.98
C GLN A 50 -17.28 18.41 24.51
N CYS A 51 -16.07 17.93 24.27
CA CYS A 51 -15.49 17.75 22.95
C CYS A 51 -14.95 16.32 22.75
N MET A 52 -14.77 15.95 21.49
CA MET A 52 -14.18 14.67 21.10
C MET A 52 -12.71 14.90 20.76
N LEU A 53 -11.80 14.23 21.46
CA LEU A 53 -10.39 14.21 21.15
C LEU A 53 -10.07 12.96 20.34
N GLU A 54 -9.62 13.16 19.11
CA GLU A 54 -9.02 12.15 18.23
C GLU A 54 -7.51 12.18 18.44
N ILE A 55 -6.93 11.05 18.84
CA ILE A 55 -5.52 10.90 19.17
C ILE A 55 -4.89 9.96 18.16
N LEU A 56 -3.91 10.45 17.42
CA LEU A 56 -3.13 9.64 16.51
C LEU A 56 -1.86 9.15 17.21
N ASP A 57 -1.74 7.83 17.36
CA ASP A 57 -0.58 7.17 17.94
C ASP A 57 0.37 6.67 16.84
N THR A 58 1.62 7.14 16.89
CA THR A 58 2.63 6.90 15.85
C THR A 58 3.61 5.79 16.23
N ALA A 59 4.18 5.10 15.25
CA ALA A 59 5.15 4.02 15.50
C ALA A 59 6.47 4.55 16.13
N GLY A 60 6.85 5.80 15.82
CA GLY A 60 8.07 6.45 16.34
C GLY A 60 9.40 5.96 15.79
N THR A 61 9.38 5.12 14.76
CA THR A 61 10.57 4.68 13.99
C THR A 61 10.40 4.93 12.49
N GLU A 62 9.68 5.99 12.15
CA GLU A 62 9.14 6.16 10.80
C GLU A 62 10.24 6.50 9.79
N GLN A 63 10.49 5.54 8.90
CA GLN A 63 11.42 5.59 7.77
C GLN A 63 10.80 6.27 6.52
N PHE A 64 9.54 6.72 6.60
CA PHE A 64 8.77 7.30 5.49
C PHE A 64 8.34 8.74 5.79
N THR A 65 9.08 9.71 5.25
CA THR A 65 8.88 11.16 5.49
C THR A 65 7.50 11.67 5.05
N ALA A 66 6.91 11.09 4.00
CA ALA A 66 5.62 11.53 3.45
C ALA A 66 4.42 11.32 4.40
N MET A 67 4.39 10.21 5.15
CA MET A 67 3.35 9.96 6.16
C MET A 67 3.50 10.93 7.33
N ARG A 68 4.76 11.26 7.68
CA ARG A 68 5.09 12.23 8.71
C ARG A 68 4.54 13.62 8.43
N ASP A 69 4.74 14.10 7.21
CA ASP A 69 4.23 15.41 6.81
C ASP A 69 2.70 15.46 6.80
N LEU A 70 2.03 14.34 6.47
CA LEU A 70 0.56 14.28 6.44
C LEU A 70 -0.06 14.47 7.83
N TYR A 71 0.39 13.74 8.85
CA TYR A 71 -0.15 13.92 10.20
C TYR A 71 0.33 15.21 10.87
N MET A 72 1.53 15.72 10.53
CA MET A 72 1.98 17.04 10.98
C MET A 72 1.13 18.15 10.35
N LYS A 73 0.73 18.00 9.09
CA LYS A 73 -0.16 18.94 8.40
C LYS A 73 -1.57 18.89 8.97
N ASN A 74 -2.10 17.70 9.26
CA ASN A 74 -3.48 17.51 9.70
C ASN A 74 -3.69 17.62 11.23
N GLY A 75 -2.65 17.43 12.04
CA GLY A 75 -2.72 17.50 13.51
C GLY A 75 -2.96 18.91 14.02
N GLN A 76 -3.87 19.10 14.97
CA GLN A 76 -4.18 20.43 15.52
C GLN A 76 -3.40 20.74 16.80
N GLY A 77 -2.91 19.71 17.50
CA GLY A 77 -1.97 19.82 18.59
C GLY A 77 -1.02 18.62 18.63
N PHE A 78 0.12 18.78 19.29
CA PHE A 78 1.18 17.77 19.30
C PHE A 78 1.65 17.44 20.71
N ALA A 79 1.78 16.16 21.03
CA ALA A 79 2.41 15.68 22.24
C ALA A 79 3.78 15.08 21.88
N LEU A 80 4.85 15.74 22.31
CA LEU A 80 6.23 15.32 22.10
C LEU A 80 6.72 14.52 23.32
N VAL A 81 6.90 13.21 23.14
CA VAL A 81 7.16 12.25 24.21
C VAL A 81 8.59 11.72 24.13
N TYR A 82 9.33 11.82 25.23
CA TYR A 82 10.64 11.16 25.39
C TYR A 82 10.64 10.23 26.62
N SER A 83 11.64 9.35 26.70
CA SER A 83 11.85 8.48 27.86
C SER A 83 12.88 9.10 28.79
N ILE A 84 12.57 9.27 30.09
CA ILE A 84 13.56 9.81 31.05
C ILE A 84 14.79 8.91 31.24
N THR A 85 14.67 7.64 30.83
CA THR A 85 15.73 6.62 30.88
C THR A 85 16.61 6.56 29.62
N ALA A 86 16.33 7.38 28.59
CA ALA A 86 17.09 7.37 27.34
C ALA A 86 17.34 8.78 26.78
N GLN A 87 18.57 9.28 26.95
CA GLN A 87 18.97 10.62 26.52
C GLN A 87 18.83 10.87 25.01
N SER A 88 19.06 9.86 24.17
CA SER A 88 18.89 9.99 22.72
C SER A 88 17.48 10.42 22.35
N THR A 89 16.46 9.82 22.99
CA THR A 89 15.05 10.12 22.72
C THR A 89 14.65 11.54 23.10
N PHE A 90 15.41 12.19 23.99
CA PHE A 90 15.22 13.60 24.33
C PHE A 90 15.85 14.53 23.29
N ASN A 91 17.02 14.16 22.77
CA ASN A 91 17.73 14.93 21.75
C ASN A 91 16.95 14.95 20.42
N ASP A 92 16.32 13.83 20.05
CA ASP A 92 15.54 13.67 18.82
C ASP A 92 14.31 14.62 18.75
N LEU A 93 13.84 15.15 19.89
CA LEU A 93 12.64 15.98 19.92
C LEU A 93 12.83 17.37 19.30
N GLN A 94 14.05 17.89 19.27
CA GLN A 94 14.34 19.20 18.66
C GLN A 94 14.06 19.14 17.15
N ASP A 95 14.56 18.10 16.48
CA ASP A 95 14.36 17.88 15.04
C ASP A 95 12.87 17.67 14.73
N LEU A 96 12.16 16.90 15.57
CA LEU A 96 10.71 16.70 15.44
C LEU A 96 9.92 18.01 15.56
N ARG A 97 10.30 18.89 16.49
CA ARG A 97 9.66 20.22 16.62
C ARG A 97 9.89 21.08 15.38
N GLU A 98 11.12 21.15 14.90
CA GLU A 98 11.46 21.96 13.72
C GLU A 98 10.69 21.48 12.47
N GLN A 99 10.51 20.17 12.33
CA GLN A 99 9.67 19.58 11.28
C GLN A 99 8.21 20.01 11.41
N ILE A 100 7.62 19.96 12.61
CA ILE A 100 6.23 20.40 12.84
C ILE A 100 6.06 21.87 12.46
N LEU A 101 6.95 22.75 12.92
CA LEU A 101 6.87 24.19 12.63
C LEU A 101 7.00 24.46 11.13
N ARG A 102 7.90 23.74 10.45
CA ARG A 102 8.08 23.83 8.99
C ARG A 102 6.83 23.41 8.23
N VAL A 103 6.20 22.29 8.60
CA VAL A 103 4.99 21.78 7.94
C VAL A 103 3.77 22.66 8.24
N LYS A 104 3.70 23.25 9.43
CA LYS A 104 2.61 24.14 9.84
C LYS A 104 2.73 25.57 9.33
N ASP A 105 3.90 25.96 8.84
CA ASP A 105 4.20 27.32 8.38
C ASP A 105 3.82 28.40 9.42
N THR A 106 4.05 28.09 10.70
CA THR A 106 3.79 28.99 11.83
C THR A 106 4.60 28.60 13.06
N ASP A 107 5.05 29.60 13.82
CA ASP A 107 5.74 29.42 15.11
C ASP A 107 4.78 29.19 16.28
N ASP A 108 3.48 29.42 16.07
CA ASP A 108 2.42 29.30 17.08
C ASP A 108 1.63 28.01 16.87
N VAL A 109 2.24 26.89 17.27
CA VAL A 109 1.63 25.55 17.20
C VAL A 109 1.40 25.03 18.62
N PRO A 110 0.18 24.58 18.99
CA PRO A 110 -0.08 23.98 20.30
C PRO A 110 0.73 22.69 20.49
N MET A 111 1.65 22.69 21.46
CA MET A 111 2.48 21.53 21.80
C MET A 111 2.55 21.30 23.31
N ILE A 112 2.75 20.04 23.70
CA ILE A 112 3.14 19.64 25.07
C ILE A 112 4.38 18.74 25.02
N LEU A 113 5.33 19.01 25.90
CA LEU A 113 6.51 18.18 26.12
C LEU A 113 6.27 17.22 27.29
N VAL A 114 6.51 15.92 27.06
CA VAL A 114 6.17 14.84 28.00
C VAL A 114 7.39 13.96 28.27
N GLY A 115 7.89 14.00 29.50
CA GLY A 115 8.92 13.08 30.00
C GLY A 115 8.30 11.81 30.57
N ASN A 116 8.24 10.73 29.80
CA ASN A 116 7.59 9.48 30.20
C ASN A 116 8.53 8.53 30.97
N LYS A 117 7.92 7.59 31.71
CA LYS A 117 8.55 6.59 32.59
C LYS A 117 9.15 7.18 33.87
N CYS A 118 8.51 8.20 34.43
CA CYS A 118 8.95 8.81 35.70
C CYS A 118 8.90 7.87 36.92
N ASP A 119 8.31 6.68 36.76
CA ASP A 119 8.39 5.59 37.74
C ASP A 119 9.76 4.91 37.80
N LEU A 120 10.61 5.08 36.77
CA LEU A 120 11.96 4.50 36.69
C LEU A 120 13.04 5.53 37.12
N GLU A 121 12.90 6.08 38.32
CA GLU A 121 13.80 7.12 38.83
C GLU A 121 15.26 6.63 38.98
N ASP A 122 15.44 5.35 39.31
CA ASP A 122 16.78 4.72 39.44
C ASP A 122 17.52 4.57 38.10
N GLU A 123 16.78 4.59 36.99
CA GLU A 123 17.31 4.48 35.62
C GLU A 123 17.34 5.84 34.90
N ARG A 124 17.07 6.94 35.62
CA ARG A 124 16.97 8.28 35.04
C ARG A 124 18.32 8.74 34.49
N VAL A 125 18.30 9.17 33.23
CA VAL A 125 19.43 9.85 32.56
C VAL A 125 19.08 11.27 32.14
N VAL A 126 17.80 11.59 31.96
CA VAL A 126 17.31 12.95 31.68
C VAL A 126 16.71 13.56 32.95
N GLY A 127 17.32 14.63 33.44
CA GLY A 127 16.85 15.35 34.63
C GLY A 127 15.59 16.16 34.34
N LYS A 128 14.69 16.27 35.33
CA LYS A 128 13.46 17.05 35.21
C LYS A 128 13.69 18.52 34.82
N GLU A 129 14.77 19.12 35.33
CA GLU A 129 15.18 20.48 34.97
C GLU A 129 15.54 20.62 33.49
N GLN A 130 16.07 19.57 32.85
CA GLN A 130 16.42 19.60 31.43
C GLN A 130 15.17 19.70 30.56
N GLY A 131 14.16 18.87 30.83
CA GLY A 131 12.85 18.95 30.14
C GLY A 131 12.17 20.30 30.35
N GLN A 132 12.22 20.81 31.58
CA GLN A 132 11.63 22.11 31.90
C GLN A 132 12.36 23.29 31.24
N ASN A 133 13.68 23.21 31.09
CA ASN A 133 14.46 24.21 30.38
C ASN A 133 14.21 24.16 28.86
N LEU A 134 14.07 22.96 28.27
CA LEU A 134 13.74 22.80 26.86
C LEU A 134 12.35 23.38 26.55
N ALA A 135 11.35 23.10 27.39
CA ALA A 135 10.01 23.67 27.25
C ALA A 135 9.99 25.21 27.32
N ARG A 136 10.82 25.80 28.19
CA ARG A 136 11.00 27.26 28.25
C ARG A 136 11.60 27.84 26.97
N GLN A 137 12.53 27.13 26.34
CA GLN A 137 13.12 27.54 25.06
C GLN A 137 12.10 27.49 23.92
N TRP A 138 11.08 26.64 24.04
CA TRP A 138 10.03 26.45 23.04
C TRP A 138 8.82 27.37 23.31
N ASN A 139 9.06 28.68 23.42
CA ASN A 139 8.02 29.68 23.71
C ASN A 139 7.17 29.37 24.95
N ASN A 140 7.81 28.82 26.00
CA ASN A 140 7.13 28.40 27.23
C ASN A 140 6.02 27.35 26.99
N CYS A 141 6.34 26.35 26.18
CA CYS A 141 5.55 25.14 25.94
C CYS A 141 5.19 24.43 27.26
N ALA A 142 4.05 23.76 27.31
CA ALA A 142 3.63 22.98 28.46
C ALA A 142 4.60 21.80 28.70
N PHE A 143 4.95 21.53 29.95
CA PHE A 143 5.85 20.43 30.31
C PHE A 143 5.34 19.65 31.52
N LEU A 144 5.36 18.32 31.42
CA LEU A 144 5.13 17.42 32.54
C LEU A 144 5.95 16.13 32.40
N GLU A 145 6.12 15.44 33.53
CA GLU A 145 6.61 14.07 33.56
C GLU A 145 5.44 13.13 33.85
N SER A 146 5.40 11.99 33.16
CA SER A 146 4.30 11.01 33.23
C SER A 146 4.82 9.59 33.45
N SER A 147 3.93 8.72 33.95
CA SER A 147 4.14 7.27 33.93
C SER A 147 2.88 6.58 33.42
N ALA A 148 2.98 5.98 32.24
CA ALA A 148 1.93 5.10 31.72
C ALA A 148 1.67 3.92 32.68
N LYS A 149 2.73 3.32 33.24
CA LYS A 149 2.64 2.16 34.13
C LYS A 149 1.96 2.47 35.46
N SER A 150 2.41 3.54 36.13
CA SER A 150 1.93 3.95 37.46
C SER A 150 0.76 4.93 37.40
N LYS A 151 0.26 5.24 36.19
CA LYS A 151 -0.83 6.19 35.94
C LYS A 151 -0.59 7.59 36.52
N ILE A 152 0.67 8.04 36.51
CA ILE A 152 1.06 9.36 37.01
C ILE A 152 0.94 10.38 35.88
N ASN A 153 0.19 11.46 36.11
CA ASN A 153 -0.04 12.59 35.20
C ASN A 153 -0.58 12.23 33.80
N VAL A 154 -1.07 11.00 33.58
CA VAL A 154 -1.54 10.52 32.26
C VAL A 154 -2.75 11.32 31.76
N ASN A 155 -3.65 11.76 32.66
CA ASN A 155 -4.78 12.61 32.28
C ASN A 155 -4.36 14.07 32.03
N GLU A 156 -3.21 14.49 32.54
CA GLU A 156 -2.68 15.85 32.37
C GLU A 156 -1.93 16.00 31.04
N VAL A 157 -1.45 14.90 30.44
CA VAL A 157 -0.80 14.87 29.11
C VAL A 157 -1.67 15.50 28.02
N THR A 158 -3.00 15.42 28.14
CA THR A 158 -3.95 15.93 27.14
C THR A 158 -4.70 17.18 27.60
N ASN A 159 -4.52 17.60 28.86
CA ASN A 159 -4.99 18.89 29.38
C ASN A 159 -3.91 19.95 29.11
N LEU A 160 -3.77 20.34 27.84
CA LEU A 160 -3.14 21.60 27.47
C LEU A 160 -4.02 22.71 28.10
N ASP A 161 -3.52 23.42 29.11
CA ASP A 161 -4.27 24.41 29.91
C ASP A 161 -5.29 25.23 29.07
N ASP A 162 -6.50 25.37 29.63
CA ASP A 162 -7.72 26.03 29.12
C ASP A 162 -7.47 27.36 28.34
N SER A 163 -6.36 28.06 28.59
CA SER A 163 -5.99 29.30 27.91
C SER A 163 -5.39 29.17 26.50
N ASN A 164 -4.76 28.05 26.13
CA ASN A 164 -4.11 27.91 24.81
C ASN A 164 -5.06 27.39 23.73
N TRP A 165 -6.08 26.64 24.13
CA TRP A 165 -7.09 26.15 23.21
C TRP A 165 -8.00 27.26 22.69
N ALA A 166 -8.54 28.08 23.59
CA ALA A 166 -9.44 29.15 23.21
C ALA A 166 -8.77 30.20 22.30
N ALA A 167 -7.48 30.49 22.50
CA ALA A 167 -6.74 31.46 21.70
C ALA A 167 -6.49 30.97 20.27
N ALA A 168 -6.00 29.73 20.09
CA ALA A 168 -5.71 29.14 18.78
C ALA A 168 -6.97 28.88 17.94
N PHE A 169 -8.13 28.65 18.58
CA PHE A 169 -9.40 28.37 17.89
C PHE A 169 -10.36 29.57 17.78
N SER A 170 -10.01 30.74 18.34
CA SER A 170 -10.83 31.96 18.26
C SER A 170 -10.62 32.80 16.99
N SER A 171 -9.64 32.46 16.15
CA SER A 171 -9.32 33.18 14.90
C SER A 171 -10.12 32.71 13.67
N GLN A 172 -11.12 31.85 13.83
CA GLN A 172 -12.17 31.65 12.81
C GLN A 172 -13.44 32.40 13.21
N ARG A 173 -13.61 33.63 12.71
CA ARG A 173 -14.93 34.28 12.71
C ARG A 173 -15.88 33.48 11.81
N PRO A 174 -17.09 33.12 12.28
CA PRO A 174 -18.16 32.71 11.38
C PRO A 174 -18.61 33.94 10.58
N GLY A 175 -18.66 33.82 9.25
CA GLY A 175 -19.41 34.75 8.43
C GLY A 175 -20.88 34.78 8.88
N PRO A 176 -21.54 35.94 8.96
CA PRO A 176 -22.93 35.99 9.37
C PRO A 176 -23.81 35.51 8.22
N PHE A 177 -24.55 34.42 8.47
CA PHE A 177 -25.81 34.15 7.77
C PHE A 177 -26.75 35.33 7.99
N THR A 178 -27.20 35.97 6.90
CA THR A 178 -28.51 36.63 6.89
C THR A 178 -29.28 36.14 5.68
N ASN A 179 -30.53 35.76 5.95
CA ASN A 179 -31.56 35.41 4.99
C ASN A 179 -31.60 36.42 3.84
N VAL A 180 -31.57 35.94 2.59
CA VAL A 180 -31.97 36.72 1.44
C VAL A 180 -33.33 36.24 0.98
N GLU A 181 -34.32 37.10 1.17
CA GLU A 181 -35.32 37.35 0.14
C GLU A 181 -35.42 38.89 -0.05
N PRO A 182 -35.93 39.33 -1.21
CA PRO A 182 -35.16 40.14 -2.16
C PRO A 182 -35.44 41.63 -1.97
N HIS A 183 -34.57 42.52 -2.48
CA HIS A 183 -34.92 43.72 -3.25
C HIS A 183 -33.68 44.59 -3.54
N ASN A 184 -33.33 44.63 -4.82
CA ASN A 184 -33.08 45.83 -5.63
C ASN A 184 -32.46 47.10 -5.01
N VAL A 185 -31.39 47.55 -5.69
CA VAL A 185 -31.13 48.92 -6.20
C VAL A 185 -30.12 49.81 -5.42
N THR A 186 -29.03 50.09 -6.15
CA THR A 186 -28.13 51.28 -6.21
C THR A 186 -27.16 51.62 -5.09
N GLU A 187 -25.90 51.80 -5.55
CA GLU A 187 -24.96 52.89 -5.23
C GLU A 187 -24.57 53.07 -3.75
N ASP A 188 -23.32 52.71 -3.40
CA ASP A 188 -22.25 53.71 -3.31
C ASP A 188 -20.94 53.07 -2.83
N VAL A 189 -20.00 53.00 -3.75
CA VAL A 189 -18.57 52.77 -3.49
C VAL A 189 -17.93 54.14 -3.33
N THR A 190 -17.55 54.54 -2.12
CA THR A 190 -16.51 55.58 -1.96
C THR A 190 -15.70 55.39 -0.68
N LEU A 191 -14.38 55.60 -0.84
CA LEU A 191 -13.35 55.74 0.19
C LEU A 191 -12.93 54.48 0.97
N SER A 192 -12.25 53.56 0.27
CA SER A 192 -11.08 52.86 0.82
C SER A 192 -10.05 52.42 -0.25
N ALA A 193 -10.26 52.76 -1.53
CA ALA A 193 -9.33 52.47 -2.62
C ALA A 193 -8.32 53.62 -2.85
N VAL A 194 -7.68 54.10 -1.79
CA VAL A 194 -6.49 54.96 -1.92
C VAL A 194 -5.44 54.40 -0.99
N MET A 195 -4.69 53.43 -1.51
CA MET A 195 -3.23 53.33 -1.48
C MET A 195 -2.82 51.87 -1.72
N LEU A 196 -2.00 51.67 -2.76
CA LEU A 196 -1.44 50.41 -3.29
C LEU A 196 -2.43 49.69 -4.24
N ARG A 197 -2.23 49.62 -5.56
CA ARG A 197 -0.98 49.55 -6.33
C ARG A 197 -1.15 50.24 -7.69
N GLU A 198 -0.14 51.02 -8.06
CA GLU A 198 0.08 51.53 -9.40
C GLU A 198 0.45 50.37 -10.33
N ASP A 199 -0.09 50.42 -11.55
CA ASP A 199 0.15 49.58 -12.73
C ASP A 199 -0.30 48.11 -12.68
N ASP A 200 -1.63 47.89 -12.80
CA ASP A 200 -2.17 46.65 -13.39
C ASP A 200 -2.10 46.74 -14.94
N PRO A 201 -1.29 45.90 -15.61
CA PRO A 201 -1.18 45.87 -17.07
C PRO A 201 -2.51 45.56 -17.76
N GLY A 202 -3.39 44.80 -17.10
CA GLY A 202 -4.72 44.45 -17.62
C GLY A 202 -5.67 45.65 -17.65
N GLU A 203 -5.59 46.54 -16.66
CA GLU A 203 -6.41 47.75 -16.61
C GLU A 203 -5.90 48.81 -17.60
N ALA A 204 -4.58 48.94 -17.76
CA ALA A 204 -3.97 49.82 -18.76
C ALA A 204 -4.27 49.38 -20.21
N ALA A 205 -4.25 48.07 -20.49
CA ALA A 205 -4.64 47.51 -21.79
C ALA A 205 -6.15 47.67 -22.05
N SER A 206 -6.99 47.55 -21.03
CA SER A 206 -8.44 47.76 -21.15
C SER A 206 -8.78 49.24 -21.39
N MET A 207 -8.06 50.17 -20.75
CA MET A 207 -8.25 51.61 -20.94
C MET A 207 -7.76 52.10 -22.31
N SER A 208 -6.74 51.48 -22.90
CA SER A 208 -6.31 51.81 -24.26
C SER A 208 -7.32 51.32 -25.31
N MET A 209 -7.92 50.13 -25.11
CA MET A 209 -8.93 49.56 -26.02
C MET A 209 -10.28 50.31 -26.00
N PHE A 210 -10.58 51.06 -24.94
CA PHE A 210 -11.85 51.80 -24.82
C PHE A 210 -11.95 52.99 -25.80
N SER A 211 -10.81 53.64 -26.10
CA SER A 211 -10.70 54.71 -27.10
C SER A 211 -11.03 54.20 -28.51
N ASP A 212 -10.45 53.05 -28.86
CA ASP A 212 -10.55 52.47 -30.21
C ASP A 212 -11.93 51.86 -30.46
N PHE A 213 -12.53 51.25 -29.42
CA PHE A 213 -13.93 50.84 -29.42
C PHE A 213 -14.88 52.02 -29.62
N LEU A 214 -14.67 53.13 -28.91
CA LEU A 214 -15.49 54.35 -29.07
C LEU A 214 -15.37 54.96 -30.47
N GLN A 215 -14.17 54.93 -31.07
CA GLN A 215 -13.98 55.39 -32.46
C GLN A 215 -14.72 54.51 -33.47
N SER A 216 -14.65 53.19 -33.34
CA SER A 216 -15.37 52.26 -34.23
C SER A 216 -16.91 52.37 -34.03
N PHE A 217 -17.36 52.53 -32.78
CA PHE A 217 -18.78 52.75 -32.44
C PHE A 217 -19.34 54.05 -33.04
N LEU A 218 -18.56 55.14 -33.01
CA LEU A 218 -18.94 56.42 -33.62
C LEU A 218 -18.96 56.36 -35.15
N LYS A 219 -18.17 55.47 -35.76
CA LYS A 219 -18.04 55.32 -37.21
C LYS A 219 -19.14 54.44 -37.82
N HIS A 220 -19.60 53.41 -37.10
CA HIS A 220 -20.55 52.41 -37.59
C HIS A 220 -21.87 52.37 -36.81
N SER A 221 -22.33 53.52 -36.31
CA SER A 221 -23.52 53.68 -35.44
C SER A 221 -24.86 53.04 -35.89
N THR A 222 -24.94 52.43 -37.07
CA THR A 222 -26.16 51.85 -37.63
C THR A 222 -26.11 50.35 -37.93
N THR A 223 -24.95 49.69 -37.93
CA THR A 223 -24.83 48.25 -38.25
C THR A 223 -23.91 47.55 -37.25
N ILE A 224 -24.52 46.85 -36.29
CA ILE A 224 -23.83 46.14 -35.19
C ILE A 224 -22.82 45.10 -35.71
N PHE A 225 -23.08 44.48 -36.87
CA PHE A 225 -22.18 43.47 -37.43
C PHE A 225 -20.87 44.07 -37.97
N ASP A 226 -20.92 45.22 -38.64
CA ASP A 226 -19.71 45.91 -39.15
C ASP A 226 -18.85 46.46 -38.00
N LEU A 227 -19.50 46.86 -36.89
CA LEU A 227 -18.83 47.28 -35.65
C LEU A 227 -18.07 46.12 -35.00
N VAL A 228 -18.69 44.94 -34.91
CA VAL A 228 -18.05 43.75 -34.33
C VAL A 228 -16.90 43.27 -35.21
N GLU A 229 -17.06 43.30 -36.53
CA GLU A 229 -16.02 42.90 -37.49
C GLU A 229 -14.83 43.89 -37.52
N GLU A 230 -15.08 45.20 -37.43
CA GLU A 230 -13.98 46.19 -37.35
C GLU A 230 -13.28 46.12 -35.98
N TYR A 231 -14.00 45.85 -34.90
CA TYR A 231 -13.41 45.68 -33.57
C TYR A 231 -12.59 44.38 -33.45
N GLU A 232 -13.06 43.26 -34.01
CA GLU A 232 -12.28 42.01 -34.13
C GLU A 232 -10.98 42.24 -34.92
N ASN A 233 -11.04 43.01 -36.01
CA ASN A 233 -9.85 43.35 -36.80
C ASN A 233 -8.87 44.25 -36.03
N ILE A 234 -9.35 45.18 -35.19
CA ILE A 234 -8.50 46.02 -34.33
C ILE A 234 -7.82 45.16 -33.25
N CYS A 235 -8.56 44.27 -32.59
CA CYS A 235 -8.00 43.31 -31.63
C CYS A 235 -6.97 42.36 -32.29
N GLY A 236 -7.27 41.86 -33.50
CA GLY A 236 -6.34 41.03 -34.28
C GLY A 236 -5.08 41.78 -34.70
N SER A 237 -5.18 43.08 -35.00
CA SER A 237 -4.02 43.91 -35.37
C SER A 237 -3.07 44.22 -34.21
N GLN A 238 -3.56 44.21 -32.97
CA GLN A 238 -2.72 44.37 -31.77
C GLN A 238 -2.13 43.02 -31.28
N ALA A 239 -2.77 41.88 -31.57
CA ALA A 239 -2.21 40.55 -31.35
C ALA A 239 -0.93 40.29 -32.17
N LEU A 240 -0.79 40.94 -33.34
CA LEU A 240 0.43 40.91 -34.17
C LEU A 240 1.67 41.54 -33.50
N ASN A 241 1.51 42.29 -32.39
CA ASN A 241 2.61 42.87 -31.63
C ASN A 241 2.83 42.20 -30.26
N ALA A 242 2.10 41.11 -29.97
CA ALA A 242 2.28 40.37 -28.73
C ALA A 242 3.57 39.53 -28.79
N SER A 243 4.38 39.58 -27.74
CA SER A 243 5.55 38.69 -27.62
C SER A 243 5.08 37.23 -27.49
N GLU A 244 5.90 36.27 -27.91
CA GLU A 244 5.60 34.83 -27.73
C GLU A 244 5.21 34.52 -26.28
N LYS A 245 5.89 35.15 -25.31
CA LYS A 245 5.55 35.08 -23.89
C LYS A 245 4.10 35.45 -23.58
N THR A 246 3.58 36.51 -24.19
CA THR A 246 2.20 36.98 -24.00
C THR A 246 1.19 36.01 -24.62
N VAL A 247 1.54 35.40 -25.75
CA VAL A 247 0.71 34.35 -26.39
C VAL A 247 0.64 33.11 -25.50
N VAL A 248 1.78 32.68 -24.93
CA VAL A 248 1.83 31.57 -23.98
C VAL A 248 1.02 31.88 -22.72
N GLU A 249 1.20 33.04 -22.10
CA GLU A 249 0.43 33.44 -20.91
C GLU A 249 -1.09 33.44 -21.18
N SER A 250 -1.51 33.89 -22.37
CA SER A 250 -2.92 33.83 -22.81
C SER A 250 -3.43 32.41 -22.99
N LEU A 251 -2.62 31.52 -23.59
CA LEU A 251 -2.95 30.09 -23.73
C LEU A 251 -3.19 29.45 -22.37
N PHE A 252 -2.29 29.66 -21.41
CA PHE A 252 -2.44 29.15 -20.05
C PHE A 252 -3.67 29.74 -19.35
N GLN A 253 -4.03 31.01 -19.58
CA GLN A 253 -5.25 31.58 -18.99
C GLN A 253 -6.53 31.00 -19.60
N ARG A 254 -6.55 30.80 -20.92
CA ARG A 254 -7.70 30.33 -21.70
C ARG A 254 -7.93 28.84 -21.55
N ASP A 255 -6.87 28.05 -21.60
CA ASP A 255 -6.92 26.59 -21.64
C ASP A 255 -6.71 25.98 -20.25
N SER A 256 -7.77 25.41 -19.69
CA SER A 256 -7.70 24.70 -18.41
C SER A 256 -6.93 23.38 -18.48
N LEU A 257 -6.92 22.72 -19.64
CA LEU A 257 -6.26 21.43 -19.83
C LEU A 257 -4.74 21.60 -19.85
N VAL A 258 -4.25 22.63 -20.56
CA VAL A 258 -2.82 22.96 -20.60
C VAL A 258 -2.33 23.33 -19.19
N ARG A 259 -3.11 24.12 -18.43
CA ARG A 259 -2.79 24.41 -17.02
C ARG A 259 -2.75 23.17 -16.14
N GLN A 260 -3.76 22.32 -16.21
CA GLN A 260 -3.81 21.09 -15.41
C GLN A 260 -2.63 20.17 -15.75
N SER A 261 -2.27 20.08 -17.02
CA SER A 261 -1.13 19.29 -17.48
C SER A 261 0.20 19.86 -17.00
N GLN A 262 0.36 21.19 -17.00
CA GLN A 262 1.53 21.85 -16.44
C GLN A 262 1.62 21.71 -14.92
N LEU A 263 0.51 21.69 -14.19
CA LEU A 263 0.53 21.42 -12.74
C LEU A 263 1.07 20.01 -12.44
N VAL A 264 0.77 19.02 -13.28
CA VAL A 264 1.34 17.67 -13.18
C VAL A 264 2.85 17.71 -13.44
N VAL A 265 3.29 18.45 -14.46
CA VAL A 265 4.71 18.68 -14.74
C VAL A 265 5.39 19.34 -13.53
N ASP A 266 4.88 20.47 -13.05
CA ASP A 266 5.44 21.23 -11.92
C ASP A 266 5.52 20.39 -10.63
N TRP A 267 4.51 19.55 -10.39
CA TRP A 267 4.49 18.63 -9.25
C TRP A 267 5.59 17.57 -9.37
N LEU A 268 5.74 16.95 -10.55
CA LEU A 268 6.79 15.95 -10.81
C LEU A 268 8.20 16.57 -10.76
N GLU A 269 8.36 17.80 -11.27
CA GLU A 269 9.62 18.56 -11.18
C GLU A 269 9.94 18.92 -9.72
N SER A 270 8.93 19.23 -8.89
CA SER A 270 9.11 19.46 -7.46
C SER A 270 9.56 18.21 -6.71
N ILE A 271 8.97 17.05 -7.03
CA ILE A 271 9.37 15.76 -6.44
C ILE A 271 10.83 15.46 -6.80
N ALA A 272 11.21 15.61 -8.08
CA ALA A 272 12.58 15.42 -8.53
C ALA A 272 13.56 16.37 -7.84
N LYS A 273 13.15 17.62 -7.58
CA LYS A 273 13.95 18.64 -6.89
C LYS A 273 14.22 18.30 -5.42
N ASP A 274 13.25 17.68 -4.75
CA ASP A 274 13.41 17.25 -3.35
C ASP A 274 14.40 16.07 -3.24
N GLU A 275 14.46 15.18 -4.23
CA GLU A 275 15.45 14.08 -4.31
C GLU A 275 16.90 14.57 -4.57
N ILE A 276 17.07 15.71 -5.24
CA ILE A 276 18.40 16.30 -5.52
C ILE A 276 19.08 16.79 -4.23
N GLY A 277 18.31 17.16 -3.20
CA GLY A 277 18.82 17.65 -1.92
C GLY A 277 19.76 16.67 -1.21
N ASP A 278 19.51 15.37 -1.34
CA ASP A 278 20.35 14.31 -0.76
C ASP A 278 21.58 13.98 -1.61
N PHE A 279 21.61 14.39 -2.88
CA PHE A 279 22.72 14.14 -3.81
C PHE A 279 23.80 15.22 -3.76
N SER A 280 23.54 16.40 -3.20
CA SER A 280 24.52 17.50 -3.17
C SER A 280 25.77 17.16 -2.36
N ASP A 281 25.64 16.28 -1.37
CA ASP A 281 26.77 15.80 -0.55
C ASP A 281 27.75 14.90 -1.35
N ASN A 282 27.31 14.35 -2.48
CA ASN A 282 28.16 13.54 -3.37
C ASN A 282 28.92 14.37 -4.43
N ILE A 283 28.67 15.68 -4.53
CA ILE A 283 29.32 16.58 -5.52
C ILE A 283 30.81 16.78 -5.19
N GLU A 284 31.25 16.57 -3.94
CA GLU A 284 32.67 16.62 -3.57
C GLU A 284 33.54 15.64 -4.37
N PHE A 285 32.97 14.61 -5.00
CA PHE A 285 33.69 13.69 -5.89
C PHE A 285 34.11 14.30 -7.25
N TYR A 286 33.52 15.42 -7.68
CA TYR A 286 33.85 16.08 -8.95
C TYR A 286 34.91 17.18 -8.83
N ALA A 287 35.49 17.40 -7.64
CA ALA A 287 36.61 18.31 -7.44
C ALA A 287 37.94 17.77 -8.00
N LYS A 288 37.93 16.95 -9.06
CA LYS A 288 39.12 16.66 -9.87
C LYS A 288 39.37 17.85 -10.77
N SER A 289 40.60 18.34 -10.78
CA SER A 289 40.98 19.62 -11.39
C SER A 289 40.91 19.65 -12.92
N VAL A 290 40.65 18.52 -13.60
CA VAL A 290 40.64 18.39 -15.06
C VAL A 290 39.62 17.32 -15.51
N TYR A 291 38.82 17.63 -16.54
CA TYR A 291 37.87 16.71 -17.18
C TYR A 291 38.60 15.64 -18.02
N TRP A 292 38.10 14.40 -18.03
CA TRP A 292 38.72 13.23 -18.69
C TRP A 292 40.20 13.00 -18.34
N GLU A 293 40.53 13.06 -17.04
CA GLU A 293 41.90 12.93 -16.52
C GLU A 293 42.56 11.61 -16.94
N ASN A 294 41.82 10.50 -16.95
CA ASN A 294 42.37 9.18 -17.25
C ASN A 294 42.66 9.03 -18.76
N THR A 295 41.80 9.57 -19.61
CA THR A 295 41.97 9.64 -21.06
C THR A 295 43.17 10.51 -21.41
N LEU A 296 43.32 11.67 -20.75
CA LEU A 296 44.49 12.54 -20.89
C LEU A 296 45.78 11.84 -20.43
N HIS A 297 45.75 11.13 -19.31
CA HIS A 297 46.91 10.38 -18.80
C HIS A 297 47.33 9.27 -19.78
N THR A 298 46.36 8.51 -20.29
CA THR A 298 46.60 7.44 -21.27
C THR A 298 47.15 7.99 -22.60
N LEU A 299 46.67 9.15 -23.06
CA LEU A 299 47.20 9.82 -24.26
C LEU A 299 48.64 10.33 -24.05
N LYS A 300 48.96 10.91 -22.88
CA LYS A 300 50.33 11.33 -22.53
C LYS A 300 51.29 10.15 -22.42
N GLN A 301 50.85 9.04 -21.85
CA GLN A 301 51.67 7.83 -21.73
C GLN A 301 51.96 7.19 -23.09
N ARG A 302 51.02 7.26 -24.03
CA ARG A 302 51.21 6.85 -25.44
C ARG A 302 52.22 7.72 -26.20
N GLN A 303 52.29 9.02 -25.91
CA GLN A 303 53.31 9.89 -26.50
C GLN A 303 54.73 9.59 -25.99
N LEU A 304 54.86 9.06 -24.76
CA LEU A 304 56.14 8.77 -24.12
C LEU A 304 56.67 7.35 -24.39
N ALA A 305 55.81 6.38 -24.76
CA ALA A 305 56.18 4.98 -24.92
C ALA A 305 56.09 4.50 -26.39
N SER A 306 57.24 4.39 -27.06
CA SER A 306 57.38 3.70 -28.34
C SER A 306 57.53 2.19 -28.14
N HIS A 307 56.44 1.44 -27.93
CA HIS A 307 56.19 0.09 -28.48
C HIS A 307 55.04 -0.70 -27.82
N ILE A 308 54.10 -1.10 -28.69
CA ILE A 308 53.46 -2.42 -28.87
C ILE A 308 53.03 -3.20 -27.61
N GLY A 309 51.77 -2.98 -27.24
CA GLY A 309 50.91 -3.91 -26.53
C GLY A 309 49.46 -3.48 -26.80
N SER A 310 48.55 -4.43 -27.00
CA SER A 310 47.13 -4.24 -27.35
C SER A 310 46.44 -3.10 -26.57
N ALA A 311 46.57 -1.86 -27.06
CA ALA A 311 45.98 -0.69 -26.44
C ALA A 311 44.66 -0.41 -27.14
N ARG A 312 43.56 -0.42 -26.37
CA ARG A 312 42.23 -0.14 -26.89
C ARG A 312 42.23 1.19 -27.67
N PRO A 313 41.54 1.27 -28.83
CA PRO A 313 41.33 2.53 -29.51
C PRO A 313 40.63 3.50 -28.55
N LEU A 314 41.19 4.69 -28.37
CA LEU A 314 40.64 5.78 -27.54
C LEU A 314 40.63 7.07 -28.37
N VAL A 315 39.78 8.04 -28.00
CA VAL A 315 39.76 9.37 -28.63
C VAL A 315 41.15 10.01 -28.65
N THR A 316 41.47 10.75 -29.72
CA THR A 316 42.77 11.43 -29.86
C THR A 316 42.75 12.87 -29.40
N GLU A 317 41.56 13.43 -29.20
CA GLU A 317 41.31 14.83 -28.83
C GLU A 317 40.40 14.86 -27.60
N LEU A 318 40.41 15.97 -26.85
CA LEU A 318 39.69 16.14 -25.59
C LEU A 318 38.52 17.14 -25.68
N ASP A 319 38.06 17.45 -26.90
CA ASP A 319 36.82 18.18 -27.12
C ASP A 319 35.59 17.34 -26.77
N PRO A 320 34.50 17.94 -26.24
CA PRO A 320 33.29 17.23 -25.81
C PRO A 320 32.63 16.40 -26.92
N ASP A 321 32.77 16.78 -28.19
CA ASP A 321 32.20 16.07 -29.34
C ASP A 321 33.13 14.97 -29.91
N ALA A 322 34.38 14.85 -29.42
CA ALA A 322 35.37 13.91 -29.93
C ALA A 322 34.90 12.45 -29.96
N PRO A 323 34.21 11.90 -28.93
CA PRO A 323 33.73 10.52 -28.96
C PRO A 323 32.73 10.27 -30.10
N ILE A 324 31.88 11.25 -30.39
CA ILE A 324 30.83 11.18 -31.42
C ILE A 324 31.45 11.36 -32.81
N ARG A 325 32.27 12.39 -32.99
CA ARG A 325 32.93 12.74 -34.26
C ARG A 325 33.93 11.67 -34.70
N GLN A 326 34.67 11.10 -33.75
CA GLN A 326 35.73 10.11 -34.03
C GLN A 326 35.22 8.66 -33.94
N LYS A 327 34.06 8.43 -33.32
CA LYS A 327 33.51 7.09 -33.03
C LYS A 327 34.47 6.21 -32.21
N MET A 328 35.16 6.84 -31.27
CA MET A 328 36.18 6.21 -30.43
C MET A 328 35.79 6.41 -28.96
N PRO A 329 35.98 5.41 -28.09
CA PRO A 329 35.57 5.51 -26.70
C PRO A 329 36.55 6.34 -25.86
N LEU A 330 36.04 6.87 -24.74
CA LEU A 330 36.86 7.39 -23.64
C LEU A 330 37.44 6.24 -22.81
N ASP A 331 38.35 6.58 -21.90
CA ASP A 331 38.77 5.65 -20.85
C ASP A 331 37.54 5.18 -20.04
N ASP A 332 37.55 3.92 -19.59
CA ASP A 332 36.37 3.32 -18.94
C ASP A 332 35.98 4.07 -17.66
N LEU A 333 36.96 4.61 -16.93
CA LEU A 333 36.72 5.41 -15.71
C LEU A 333 36.12 6.79 -16.04
N ASP A 334 36.61 7.43 -17.12
CA ASP A 334 36.07 8.73 -17.54
C ASP A 334 34.68 8.58 -18.16
N ARG A 335 34.39 7.46 -18.83
CA ARG A 335 33.05 7.14 -19.35
C ARG A 335 32.06 6.90 -18.21
N GLU A 336 32.48 6.25 -17.14
CA GLU A 336 31.64 6.09 -15.94
C GLU A 336 31.40 7.43 -15.23
N ASP A 337 32.43 8.26 -15.11
CA ASP A 337 32.31 9.61 -14.52
C ASP A 337 31.40 10.50 -15.38
N GLU A 338 31.50 10.43 -16.71
CA GLU A 338 30.60 11.12 -17.64
C GLU A 338 29.16 10.58 -17.57
N ALA A 339 28.96 9.27 -17.46
CA ALA A 339 27.63 8.69 -17.29
C ALA A 339 26.97 9.12 -15.96
N ARG A 340 27.75 9.23 -14.88
CA ARG A 340 27.27 9.75 -13.59
C ARG A 340 26.97 11.24 -13.66
N LEU A 341 27.80 12.02 -14.34
CA LEU A 341 27.58 13.46 -14.55
C LEU A 341 26.35 13.70 -15.43
N LEU A 342 26.17 12.93 -16.50
CA LEU A 342 24.99 12.99 -17.36
C LEU A 342 23.73 12.59 -16.59
N LYS A 343 23.77 11.56 -15.75
CA LYS A 343 22.64 11.20 -14.88
C LYS A 343 22.30 12.33 -13.90
N TYR A 344 23.30 13.00 -13.34
CA TYR A 344 23.10 14.16 -12.45
C TYR A 344 22.59 15.40 -13.19
N LEU A 345 23.18 15.73 -14.34
CA LEU A 345 22.70 16.79 -15.23
C LEU A 345 21.28 16.49 -15.68
N PHE A 346 20.93 15.24 -15.97
CA PHE A 346 19.58 14.81 -16.32
C PHE A 346 18.58 15.05 -15.18
N THR A 347 18.95 14.78 -13.93
CA THR A 347 18.12 15.13 -12.76
C THR A 347 17.96 16.65 -12.61
N LEU A 348 18.98 17.45 -12.95
CA LEU A 348 18.89 18.91 -13.01
C LEU A 348 18.06 19.41 -14.21
N ILE A 349 18.07 18.67 -15.31
CA ILE A 349 17.27 18.91 -16.53
C ILE A 349 15.80 18.56 -16.29
N ARG A 350 15.51 17.55 -15.45
CA ARG A 350 14.18 17.31 -14.84
C ARG A 350 13.73 18.45 -13.91
N ALA A 351 14.62 19.40 -13.61
CA ALA A 351 14.27 20.68 -13.00
C ALA A 351 14.19 21.83 -14.04
N GLY A 352 14.20 21.53 -15.36
CA GLY A 352 13.74 22.43 -16.43
C GLY A 352 14.68 22.78 -17.61
N MET A 353 15.50 21.90 -18.19
CA MET A 353 16.37 22.24 -19.37
C MET A 353 16.64 21.08 -20.38
N THR A 354 15.92 20.93 -21.50
CA THR A 354 15.85 19.63 -22.23
C THR A 354 16.43 19.54 -23.66
N GLU A 355 17.09 18.40 -23.98
CA GLU A 355 16.99 17.59 -25.23
C GLU A 355 17.39 16.09 -24.99
N GLU A 356 16.78 15.14 -25.73
CA GLU A 356 16.95 13.66 -25.73
C GLU A 356 16.55 12.83 -24.47
N LEU A 357 15.24 12.71 -24.18
CA LEU A 357 14.70 12.15 -22.93
C LEU A 357 14.26 10.67 -22.93
N LEU A 358 13.68 10.18 -24.02
CA LEU A 358 13.00 8.88 -24.03
C LEU A 358 13.87 7.64 -23.72
N PRO A 359 15.17 7.57 -24.09
CA PRO A 359 15.98 6.37 -23.85
C PRO A 359 16.43 6.17 -22.39
N VAL A 360 16.21 7.14 -21.50
CA VAL A 360 16.84 7.22 -20.17
C VAL A 360 15.82 7.29 -19.02
N CYS A 361 14.52 7.27 -19.31
CA CYS A 361 13.47 7.21 -18.29
C CYS A 361 13.52 5.86 -17.57
N ASP A 362 13.99 5.85 -16.33
CA ASP A 362 14.16 4.64 -15.52
C ASP A 362 12.91 4.37 -14.66
N THR A 363 12.15 5.42 -14.28
CA THR A 363 10.95 5.31 -13.43
C THR A 363 9.64 5.67 -14.14
N TRP A 364 8.52 5.31 -13.51
CA TRP A 364 7.20 5.66 -14.04
C TRP A 364 6.97 7.17 -14.00
N GLU A 365 7.47 7.87 -12.97
CA GLU A 365 7.42 9.34 -12.85
C GLU A 365 8.18 10.02 -13.99
N ASP A 366 9.35 9.49 -14.36
CA ASP A 366 10.14 10.00 -15.49
C ASP A 366 9.38 9.89 -16.81
N THR A 367 8.69 8.76 -16.98
CA THR A 367 7.92 8.46 -18.19
C THR A 367 6.70 9.36 -18.28
N VAL A 368 5.95 9.52 -17.18
CA VAL A 368 4.79 10.43 -17.12
C VAL A 368 5.22 11.87 -17.35
N TRP A 369 6.29 12.33 -16.69
CA TRP A 369 6.82 13.67 -16.90
C TRP A 369 7.18 13.92 -18.37
N ALA A 370 7.87 12.99 -19.02
CA ALA A 370 8.27 13.12 -20.42
C ALA A 370 7.06 13.26 -21.36
N TYR A 371 6.02 12.43 -21.20
CA TYR A 371 4.84 12.52 -22.06
C TYR A 371 4.02 13.79 -21.81
N PHE A 372 3.83 14.19 -20.55
CA PHE A 372 3.11 15.42 -20.22
C PHE A 372 3.88 16.67 -20.66
N ARG A 373 5.21 16.67 -20.53
CA ARG A 373 6.07 17.78 -20.98
C ARG A 373 6.03 17.94 -22.49
N VAL A 374 6.21 16.85 -23.24
CA VAL A 374 6.11 16.87 -24.71
C VAL A 374 4.73 17.33 -25.17
N MET A 375 3.66 16.90 -24.48
CA MET A 375 2.30 17.36 -24.78
C MET A 375 2.13 18.87 -24.59
N VAL A 376 2.57 19.42 -23.44
CA VAL A 376 2.47 20.87 -23.18
C VAL A 376 3.33 21.67 -24.16
N ASP A 377 4.58 21.27 -24.37
CA ASP A 377 5.51 21.97 -25.28
C ASP A 377 4.98 21.96 -26.73
N SER A 378 4.39 20.86 -27.18
CA SER A 378 3.79 20.76 -28.53
C SER A 378 2.58 21.69 -28.69
N LEU A 379 1.72 21.80 -27.67
CA LEU A 379 0.54 22.67 -27.68
C LEU A 379 0.93 24.15 -27.64
N VAL A 380 1.95 24.49 -26.85
CA VAL A 380 2.53 25.85 -26.79
C VAL A 380 3.12 26.24 -28.14
N GLU A 381 3.92 25.36 -28.77
CA GLU A 381 4.53 25.60 -30.08
C GLU A 381 3.47 25.74 -31.19
N GLN A 382 2.39 24.94 -31.15
CA GLN A 382 1.26 25.07 -32.08
C GLN A 382 0.53 26.41 -31.93
N GLU A 383 0.27 26.87 -30.70
CA GLU A 383 -0.39 28.15 -30.46
C GLU A 383 0.49 29.33 -30.91
N ILE A 384 1.80 29.27 -30.68
CA ILE A 384 2.76 30.28 -31.14
C ILE A 384 2.77 30.36 -32.67
N ARG A 385 2.87 29.22 -33.37
CA ARG A 385 2.85 29.18 -34.84
C ARG A 385 1.53 29.63 -35.47
N THR A 386 0.41 29.41 -34.78
CA THR A 386 -0.92 29.79 -35.28
C THR A 386 -1.21 31.27 -35.02
N SER A 387 -0.67 31.83 -33.94
CA SER A 387 -0.94 33.20 -33.48
C SER A 387 0.10 34.22 -33.94
N VAL A 388 1.34 33.79 -34.21
CA VAL A 388 2.45 34.66 -34.60
C VAL A 388 2.84 34.37 -36.06
N ILE A 389 2.78 35.39 -36.92
CA ILE A 389 3.41 35.32 -38.25
C ILE A 389 4.93 35.40 -38.01
N THR A 390 5.62 34.25 -37.98
CA THR A 390 7.07 34.22 -37.76
C THR A 390 7.81 34.94 -38.89
N VAL A 391 8.64 35.93 -38.53
CA VAL A 391 9.44 36.76 -39.46
C VAL A 391 10.89 36.26 -39.58
N GLY A 392 11.17 34.96 -39.34
CA GLY A 392 12.55 34.46 -39.35
C GLY A 392 12.68 33.00 -39.79
N GLU A 393 13.82 32.69 -40.44
CA GLU A 393 14.29 31.33 -40.74
C GLU A 393 14.56 30.57 -39.42
N THR A 394 13.53 29.98 -38.83
CA THR A 394 13.67 28.99 -37.75
C THR A 394 13.89 27.60 -38.34
N GLU A 395 14.72 26.77 -37.72
CA GLU A 395 14.88 25.37 -38.13
C GLU A 395 13.52 24.63 -38.10
N GLU A 396 13.26 23.82 -39.12
CA GLU A 396 12.04 23.00 -39.19
C GLU A 396 12.16 21.85 -38.19
N LEU A 397 11.26 21.84 -37.20
CA LEU A 397 11.09 20.69 -36.29
C LEU A 397 10.68 19.43 -37.08
N PRO A 398 11.03 18.23 -36.59
CA PRO A 398 10.63 16.97 -37.22
C PRO A 398 9.11 16.88 -37.43
N ARG A 399 8.69 16.30 -38.55
CA ARG A 399 7.25 16.20 -38.91
C ARG A 399 6.46 15.42 -37.88
N GLU A 400 7.08 14.42 -37.26
CA GLU A 400 6.47 13.61 -36.20
C GLU A 400 6.11 14.44 -34.96
N TYR A 401 6.87 15.49 -34.65
CA TYR A 401 6.59 16.41 -33.54
C TYR A 401 5.43 17.35 -33.88
N LEU A 402 5.39 17.84 -35.12
CA LEU A 402 4.38 18.80 -35.60
C LEU A 402 3.01 18.15 -35.84
N GLU A 403 2.97 16.89 -36.25
CA GLU A 403 1.74 16.13 -36.54
C GLU A 403 1.19 15.37 -35.31
N ALA A 404 1.91 15.40 -34.19
CA ALA A 404 1.51 14.72 -32.98
C ALA A 404 0.33 15.44 -32.29
N ASN A 405 -0.88 14.91 -32.49
CA ASN A 405 -2.05 15.28 -31.70
C ASN A 405 -2.03 14.53 -30.36
N TRP A 406 -1.23 15.04 -29.42
CA TRP A 406 -1.18 14.53 -28.05
C TRP A 406 -2.44 14.97 -27.31
N THR A 407 -3.19 13.99 -26.82
CA THR A 407 -4.30 14.18 -25.90
C THR A 407 -3.98 13.43 -24.62
N LEU A 408 -4.59 13.81 -23.49
CA LEU A 408 -4.46 13.05 -22.24
C LEU A 408 -4.69 11.56 -22.46
N ASN A 409 -5.74 11.19 -23.19
CA ASN A 409 -6.06 9.79 -23.48
C ASN A 409 -4.93 9.08 -24.24
N LYS A 410 -4.32 9.75 -25.23
CA LYS A 410 -3.22 9.18 -26.01
C LYS A 410 -1.93 9.06 -25.18
N VAL A 411 -1.67 10.03 -24.30
CA VAL A 411 -0.56 9.97 -23.33
C VAL A 411 -0.73 8.75 -22.43
N PHE A 412 -1.94 8.52 -21.91
CA PHE A 412 -2.21 7.36 -21.06
C PHE A 412 -2.21 6.03 -21.82
N GLU A 413 -2.65 5.98 -23.09
CA GLU A 413 -2.55 4.78 -23.93
C GLU A 413 -1.09 4.37 -24.19
N GLU A 414 -0.20 5.33 -24.45
CA GLU A 414 1.24 5.08 -24.68
C GLU A 414 1.99 4.75 -23.37
N LEU A 415 1.63 5.40 -22.25
CA LEU A 415 2.10 5.03 -20.92
C LEU A 415 1.73 3.57 -20.61
N GLN A 416 0.47 3.19 -20.85
CA GLN A 416 -0.06 1.85 -20.62
C GLN A 416 0.62 0.76 -21.48
N ALA A 417 1.08 1.09 -22.69
CA ALA A 417 1.85 0.17 -23.53
C ALA A 417 3.25 -0.11 -22.97
N THR A 418 3.85 0.90 -22.32
CA THR A 418 5.17 0.87 -21.69
C THR A 418 5.13 0.21 -20.29
N ASP A 419 3.99 0.34 -19.61
CA ASP A 419 3.78 0.02 -18.17
C ASP A 419 3.65 -1.45 -17.78
N LYS A 420 3.61 -2.39 -18.72
CA LYS A 420 3.36 -3.82 -18.38
C LYS A 420 4.43 -4.46 -17.49
N LYS A 421 5.56 -3.79 -17.23
CA LYS A 421 6.68 -4.32 -16.45
C LYS A 421 7.10 -3.48 -15.25
N LEU A 422 6.81 -2.18 -15.20
CA LEU A 422 7.43 -1.27 -14.24
C LEU A 422 6.57 -1.08 -12.97
N LEU A 423 5.30 -0.69 -13.11
CA LEU A 423 4.38 -0.51 -11.98
C LEU A 423 4.11 -1.78 -11.16
N ILE A 424 4.11 -2.95 -11.81
CA ILE A 424 3.95 -4.25 -11.14
C ILE A 424 5.19 -4.61 -10.31
N ASN A 425 6.38 -4.15 -10.74
CA ASN A 425 7.63 -4.42 -10.01
C ASN A 425 7.82 -3.50 -8.79
N GLU A 426 7.23 -2.30 -8.78
CA GLU A 426 7.46 -1.29 -7.73
C GLU A 426 6.34 -1.18 -6.67
N LYS A 427 5.26 -1.96 -6.77
CA LYS A 427 4.22 -2.13 -5.71
C LYS A 427 3.51 -0.83 -5.23
N HIS A 428 3.40 0.22 -6.05
CA HIS A 428 2.67 1.45 -5.69
C HIS A 428 1.14 1.31 -5.84
N THR A 429 0.51 0.48 -5.00
CA THR A 429 -0.92 0.11 -5.07
C THR A 429 -1.91 1.28 -4.92
N ASN A 430 -1.54 2.32 -4.18
CA ASN A 430 -2.41 3.45 -3.84
C ASN A 430 -2.67 4.36 -5.04
N LEU A 431 -1.67 4.54 -5.90
CA LEU A 431 -1.76 5.43 -7.06
C LEU A 431 -2.60 4.80 -8.19
N ILE A 432 -2.57 3.47 -8.29
CA ILE A 432 -3.25 2.73 -9.36
C ILE A 432 -4.78 2.92 -9.29
N ALA A 433 -5.37 2.87 -8.10
CA ALA A 433 -6.82 3.12 -7.91
C ALA A 433 -7.21 4.56 -8.27
N PHE A 434 -6.39 5.53 -7.87
CA PHE A 434 -6.62 6.95 -8.16
C PHE A 434 -6.54 7.26 -9.66
N TYR A 435 -5.61 6.66 -10.40
CA TYR A 435 -5.49 6.94 -11.84
C TYR A 435 -6.51 6.16 -12.67
N THR A 436 -6.83 4.93 -12.29
CA THR A 436 -7.78 4.10 -13.03
C THR A 436 -9.23 4.61 -12.93
N CYS A 437 -9.61 5.31 -11.86
CA CYS A 437 -10.95 5.88 -11.75
C CYS A 437 -11.25 7.01 -12.73
N HIS A 438 -10.22 7.65 -13.29
CA HIS A 438 -10.35 8.69 -14.30
C HIS A 438 -10.52 8.14 -15.72
N LEU A 439 -10.39 6.81 -15.91
CA LEU A 439 -10.62 6.15 -17.19
C LEU A 439 -12.12 5.94 -17.44
N PRO A 440 -12.55 5.79 -18.71
CA PRO A 440 -13.88 5.34 -19.04
C PRO A 440 -14.20 4.01 -18.33
N GLN A 441 -15.42 3.86 -17.82
CA GLN A 441 -15.80 2.77 -16.91
C GLN A 441 -15.42 1.37 -17.41
N ASP A 442 -15.65 1.07 -18.69
CA ASP A 442 -15.31 -0.24 -19.28
C ASP A 442 -13.79 -0.50 -19.27
N LEU A 443 -13.00 0.55 -19.48
CA LEU A 443 -11.54 0.49 -19.51
C LEU A 443 -10.99 0.42 -18.07
N ALA A 444 -11.54 1.24 -17.17
CA ALA A 444 -11.21 1.24 -15.75
C ALA A 444 -11.37 -0.16 -15.13
N VAL A 445 -12.51 -0.81 -15.40
CA VAL A 445 -12.81 -2.18 -14.95
C VAL A 445 -11.81 -3.18 -15.50
N ALA A 446 -11.53 -3.15 -16.81
CA ALA A 446 -10.60 -4.07 -17.44
C ALA A 446 -9.16 -3.89 -16.92
N GLN A 447 -8.72 -2.65 -16.73
CA GLN A 447 -7.36 -2.35 -16.26
C GLN A 447 -7.16 -2.71 -14.80
N TYR A 448 -8.12 -2.34 -13.95
CA TYR A 448 -8.02 -2.64 -12.52
C TYR A 448 -8.11 -4.15 -12.26
N ALA A 449 -8.90 -4.88 -13.07
CA ALA A 449 -8.95 -6.33 -13.01
C ALA A 449 -7.60 -6.98 -13.38
N LEU A 450 -6.95 -6.51 -14.45
CA LEU A 450 -5.62 -6.99 -14.86
C LEU A 450 -4.54 -6.74 -13.80
N PHE A 451 -4.62 -5.61 -13.09
CA PHE A 451 -3.75 -5.32 -11.96
C PHE A 451 -3.99 -6.30 -10.80
N LEU A 452 -5.25 -6.51 -10.40
CA LEU A 452 -5.62 -7.41 -9.30
C LEU A 452 -5.28 -8.88 -9.58
N GLU A 453 -5.20 -9.31 -10.86
CA GLU A 453 -4.68 -10.64 -11.23
C GLU A 453 -3.24 -10.87 -10.76
N GLY A 454 -2.43 -9.81 -10.67
CA GLY A 454 -1.03 -9.89 -10.21
C GLY A 454 -0.87 -9.87 -8.68
N VAL A 455 -1.94 -9.57 -7.93
CA VAL A 455 -1.91 -9.47 -6.46
C VAL A 455 -2.25 -10.82 -5.85
N THR A 456 -1.23 -11.51 -5.32
CA THR A 456 -1.37 -12.87 -4.78
C THR A 456 -1.68 -12.90 -3.27
N GLU A 457 -1.28 -11.88 -2.51
CA GLU A 457 -1.48 -11.82 -1.06
C GLU A 457 -2.90 -11.34 -0.69
N PHE A 458 -3.51 -12.00 0.32
CA PHE A 458 -4.89 -11.73 0.74
C PHE A 458 -5.09 -10.32 1.31
N GLU A 459 -4.22 -9.89 2.23
CA GLU A 459 -4.30 -8.57 2.86
C GLU A 459 -4.09 -7.45 1.84
N GLN A 460 -3.13 -7.62 0.93
CA GLN A 460 -2.88 -6.65 -0.14
C GLN A 460 -4.05 -6.55 -1.11
N ARG A 461 -4.69 -7.68 -1.44
CA ARG A 461 -5.88 -7.69 -2.29
C ARG A 461 -7.06 -6.99 -1.62
N HIS A 462 -7.27 -7.21 -0.33
CA HIS A 462 -8.31 -6.52 0.44
C HIS A 462 -8.08 -5.00 0.41
N HIS A 463 -6.85 -4.57 0.69
CA HIS A 463 -6.46 -3.16 0.64
C HIS A 463 -6.67 -2.53 -0.74
N CYS A 464 -6.32 -3.24 -1.82
CA CYS A 464 -6.58 -2.74 -3.18
C CYS A 464 -8.07 -2.61 -3.47
N LEU A 465 -8.91 -3.54 -3.02
CA LEU A 465 -10.36 -3.46 -3.20
C LEU A 465 -10.99 -2.31 -2.40
N GLU A 466 -10.44 -2.01 -1.22
CA GLU A 466 -10.85 -0.82 -0.44
C GLU A 466 -10.47 0.47 -1.16
N LEU A 467 -9.25 0.57 -1.69
CA LEU A 467 -8.81 1.72 -2.50
C LEU A 467 -9.67 1.90 -3.76
N ALA A 468 -10.04 0.80 -4.43
CA ALA A 468 -10.93 0.85 -5.59
C ALA A 468 -12.31 1.40 -5.20
N LYS A 469 -12.82 1.00 -4.03
CA LYS A 469 -14.09 1.49 -3.49
C LYS A 469 -14.03 2.97 -3.10
N GLU A 470 -12.92 3.42 -2.53
CA GLU A 470 -12.68 4.83 -2.20
C GLU A 470 -12.53 5.71 -3.46
N ALA A 471 -12.02 5.13 -4.55
CA ALA A 471 -11.89 5.79 -5.84
C ALA A 471 -13.15 5.70 -6.73
N ASP A 472 -14.31 5.29 -6.18
CA ASP A 472 -15.58 5.12 -6.90
C ASP A 472 -15.54 4.16 -8.10
N LEU A 473 -14.61 3.19 -8.11
CA LEU A 473 -14.57 2.13 -9.12
C LEU A 473 -15.64 1.07 -8.85
N ASP A 474 -16.16 0.44 -9.91
CA ASP A 474 -17.13 -0.65 -9.81
C ASP A 474 -16.46 -1.95 -9.35
N VAL A 475 -16.29 -2.08 -8.04
CA VAL A 475 -15.65 -3.22 -7.39
C VAL A 475 -16.36 -4.54 -7.74
N ALA A 476 -17.69 -4.54 -7.88
CA ALA A 476 -18.42 -5.76 -8.21
C ALA A 476 -18.08 -6.27 -9.62
N THR A 477 -18.07 -5.37 -10.61
CA THR A 477 -17.72 -5.71 -11.99
C THR A 477 -16.23 -6.01 -12.15
N ILE A 478 -15.36 -5.29 -11.44
CA ILE A 478 -13.92 -5.56 -11.38
C ILE A 478 -13.67 -6.98 -10.84
N THR A 479 -14.22 -7.32 -9.67
CA THR A 479 -13.98 -8.63 -9.04
C THR A 479 -14.50 -9.76 -9.92
N LYS A 480 -15.66 -9.57 -10.55
CA LYS A 480 -16.20 -10.51 -11.55
C LYS A 480 -15.25 -10.69 -12.74
N THR A 481 -14.72 -9.59 -13.28
CA THR A 481 -13.80 -9.60 -14.44
C THR A 481 -12.46 -10.26 -14.09
N VAL A 482 -11.91 -10.03 -12.89
CA VAL A 482 -10.71 -10.72 -12.38
C VAL A 482 -10.94 -12.23 -12.37
N VAL A 483 -12.06 -12.67 -11.78
CA VAL A 483 -12.40 -14.10 -11.69
C VAL A 483 -12.58 -14.71 -13.07
N GLU A 484 -13.25 -14.02 -14.00
CA GLU A 484 -13.41 -14.47 -15.38
C GLU A 484 -12.08 -14.55 -16.14
N ASN A 485 -11.16 -13.61 -15.94
CA ASN A 485 -9.85 -13.59 -16.59
C ASN A 485 -8.93 -14.71 -16.07
N ILE A 486 -8.92 -14.94 -14.76
CA ILE A 486 -8.17 -16.05 -14.14
C ILE A 486 -8.74 -17.39 -14.63
N ARG A 487 -10.07 -17.55 -14.65
CA ARG A 487 -10.74 -18.74 -15.20
C ARG A 487 -10.42 -18.99 -16.68
N LYS A 488 -10.21 -17.93 -17.48
CA LYS A 488 -9.81 -18.04 -18.89
C LYS A 488 -8.32 -18.38 -19.07
N LYS A 489 -7.45 -18.00 -18.12
CA LYS A 489 -6.02 -18.33 -18.12
C LYS A 489 -5.75 -19.75 -17.65
N ASP A 490 -6.47 -20.21 -16.64
CA ASP A 490 -6.29 -21.53 -16.04
C ASP A 490 -7.31 -22.54 -16.57
N ASN A 491 -6.94 -23.21 -17.68
CA ASN A 491 -7.54 -24.49 -18.10
C ASN A 491 -7.09 -25.67 -17.19
N GLY A 492 -6.52 -25.41 -16.00
CA GLY A 492 -5.92 -26.41 -15.12
C GLY A 492 -6.24 -26.16 -13.65
N GLU A 493 -6.82 -27.20 -13.03
CA GLU A 493 -6.96 -27.46 -11.58
C GLU A 493 -7.06 -26.28 -10.61
N PHE A 494 -8.31 -26.02 -10.17
CA PHE A 494 -8.62 -25.15 -9.05
C PHE A 494 -8.25 -25.77 -7.69
N SER A 495 -7.56 -24.99 -6.85
CA SER A 495 -7.70 -25.03 -5.39
C SER A 495 -8.36 -23.72 -4.94
N HIS A 496 -9.60 -23.79 -4.45
CA HIS A 496 -10.36 -22.63 -3.98
C HIS A 496 -10.67 -22.74 -2.48
N HIS A 497 -10.19 -21.76 -1.73
CA HIS A 497 -10.97 -21.00 -0.74
C HIS A 497 -11.37 -19.69 -1.46
N ASP A 498 -12.56 -19.10 -1.42
CA ASP A 498 -13.85 -19.38 -0.80
C ASP A 498 -14.91 -18.53 -1.55
N LEU A 499 -16.12 -19.05 -1.72
CA LEU A 499 -17.40 -18.32 -1.76
C LEU A 499 -18.54 -19.37 -1.58
N ALA A 500 -18.74 -19.77 -0.32
CA ALA A 500 -19.86 -20.50 0.33
C ALA A 500 -20.54 -21.72 -0.39
N PRO A 501 -20.73 -22.86 0.32
CA PRO A 501 -21.31 -22.93 1.67
C PRO A 501 -20.23 -23.21 2.72
N ALA A 502 -19.93 -22.20 3.54
CA ALA A 502 -18.88 -22.23 4.57
C ALA A 502 -19.05 -23.31 5.65
N LEU A 503 -20.20 -24.01 5.68
CA LEU A 503 -20.43 -25.16 6.57
C LEU A 503 -19.96 -26.49 5.96
N ASP A 504 -20.05 -26.66 4.64
CA ASP A 504 -19.80 -27.96 4.00
C ASP A 504 -18.29 -28.19 3.75
N THR A 505 -17.55 -27.16 3.34
CA THR A 505 -16.10 -27.25 3.15
C THR A 505 -15.33 -27.22 4.48
N GLY A 506 -15.76 -26.36 5.42
CA GLY A 506 -15.14 -26.28 6.75
C GLY A 506 -15.25 -27.59 7.54
N THR A 507 -16.37 -28.32 7.43
CA THR A 507 -16.51 -29.63 8.09
C THR A 507 -15.56 -30.69 7.53
N THR A 508 -15.23 -30.66 6.24
CA THR A 508 -14.21 -31.54 5.66
C THR A 508 -12.78 -31.16 6.03
N GLU A 509 -12.49 -29.87 6.15
CA GLU A 509 -11.19 -29.38 6.56
C GLU A 509 -10.90 -29.74 8.02
N GLU A 510 -11.86 -29.51 8.93
CA GLU A 510 -11.78 -29.94 10.32
C GLU A 510 -11.54 -31.45 10.45
N ALA A 511 -12.20 -32.27 9.62
CA ALA A 511 -12.01 -33.72 9.62
C ALA A 511 -10.59 -34.13 9.16
N HIS A 512 -9.98 -33.38 8.25
CA HIS A 512 -8.60 -33.62 7.82
C HIS A 512 -7.56 -33.15 8.85
N GLU A 513 -7.76 -31.98 9.47
CA GLU A 513 -6.85 -31.48 10.50
C GLU A 513 -6.78 -32.41 11.71
N THR A 514 -7.94 -32.81 12.23
CA THR A 514 -8.05 -33.76 13.34
C THR A 514 -7.46 -35.13 12.99
N PHE A 515 -7.60 -35.58 11.74
CA PHE A 515 -6.93 -36.79 11.26
C PHE A 515 -5.41 -36.66 11.25
N ASN A 516 -4.87 -35.53 10.78
CA ASN A 516 -3.42 -35.31 10.73
C ASN A 516 -2.81 -35.27 12.14
N GLU A 517 -3.49 -34.65 13.09
CA GLU A 517 -3.09 -34.66 14.50
C GLU A 517 -3.10 -36.08 15.08
N TRP A 518 -4.20 -36.82 14.87
CA TRP A 518 -4.31 -38.22 15.26
C TRP A 518 -3.21 -39.09 14.64
N PHE A 519 -2.95 -38.93 13.34
CA PHE A 519 -1.94 -39.71 12.62
C PHE A 519 -0.52 -39.42 13.12
N LYS A 520 -0.22 -38.16 13.41
CA LYS A 520 1.07 -37.76 14.00
C LYS A 520 1.24 -38.38 15.39
N HIS A 521 0.20 -38.36 16.22
CA HIS A 521 0.25 -38.95 17.56
C HIS A 521 0.37 -40.48 17.52
N MET A 522 -0.36 -41.14 16.61
CA MET A 522 -0.33 -42.59 16.39
C MET A 522 1.07 -43.09 16.00
N ASN A 523 1.78 -42.36 15.14
CA ASN A 523 3.16 -42.69 14.75
C ASN A 523 4.21 -42.35 15.82
N SER A 524 3.82 -41.72 16.93
CA SER A 524 4.73 -41.36 18.04
C SER A 524 4.72 -42.35 19.20
N ALA A 525 4.19 -43.56 18.98
CA ALA A 525 4.06 -44.60 19.99
C ALA A 525 5.39 -44.91 20.72
N PRO A 526 5.40 -44.99 22.06
CA PRO A 526 6.58 -45.38 22.83
C PRO A 526 7.12 -46.74 22.37
N GLN A 527 8.44 -46.84 22.24
CA GLN A 527 9.08 -48.09 21.82
C GLN A 527 9.29 -49.02 23.02
N LYS A 528 8.88 -50.28 22.87
CA LYS A 528 9.09 -51.29 23.91
C LYS A 528 10.60 -51.51 24.14
N PRO A 529 11.09 -51.49 25.39
CA PRO A 529 12.49 -51.75 25.69
C PRO A 529 12.95 -53.09 25.11
N THR A 530 14.14 -53.09 24.49
CA THR A 530 14.72 -54.31 23.91
C THR A 530 15.24 -55.23 25.01
N LEU A 531 14.86 -56.51 24.93
CA LEU A 531 15.39 -57.55 25.80
C LEU A 531 16.89 -57.72 25.55
N ILE A 532 17.68 -57.64 26.62
CA ILE A 532 19.12 -57.89 26.58
C ILE A 532 19.34 -59.39 26.82
N PRO A 533 19.94 -60.16 25.88
CA PRO A 533 20.24 -61.56 26.10
C PRO A 533 21.34 -61.71 27.16
N GLN A 534 21.08 -62.51 28.21
CA GLN A 534 21.97 -62.69 29.38
C GLN A 534 22.38 -61.39 30.11
N PRO A 535 21.42 -60.66 30.70
CA PRO A 535 21.72 -59.40 31.37
C PRO A 535 22.42 -59.62 32.72
N THR A 536 23.41 -58.78 33.03
CA THR A 536 23.99 -58.65 34.37
C THR A 536 22.93 -58.17 35.37
N PHE A 537 23.18 -58.33 36.68
CA PHE A 537 22.21 -57.90 37.71
C PHE A 537 21.83 -56.41 37.59
N THR A 538 22.80 -55.54 37.33
CA THR A 538 22.57 -54.10 37.12
C THR A 538 21.72 -53.83 35.88
N GLU A 539 21.94 -54.59 34.79
CA GLU A 539 21.16 -54.46 33.55
C GLU A 539 19.73 -55.00 33.71
N LYS A 540 19.52 -56.03 34.53
CA LYS A 540 18.17 -56.51 34.87
C LYS A 540 17.37 -55.43 35.59
N VAL A 541 17.94 -54.84 36.63
CA VAL A 541 17.29 -53.75 37.39
C VAL A 541 17.02 -52.54 36.49
N ALA A 542 17.98 -52.16 35.63
CA ALA A 542 17.79 -51.08 34.67
C ALA A 542 16.71 -51.40 33.63
N HIS A 543 16.61 -52.65 33.17
CA HIS A 543 15.56 -53.11 32.26
C HIS A 543 14.18 -53.05 32.94
N GLU A 544 14.05 -53.54 34.18
CA GLU A 544 12.80 -53.48 34.95
C GLU A 544 12.32 -52.02 35.13
N HIS A 545 13.23 -51.08 35.40
CA HIS A 545 12.88 -49.66 35.48
C HIS A 545 12.46 -49.09 34.11
N LYS A 546 13.13 -49.47 33.02
CA LYS A 546 12.75 -49.07 31.66
C LYS A 546 11.40 -49.65 31.25
N GLU A 547 11.09 -50.88 31.65
CA GLU A 547 9.82 -51.56 31.38
C GLU A 547 8.67 -50.88 32.11
N LYS A 548 8.82 -50.58 33.41
CA LYS A 548 7.83 -49.79 34.16
C LYS A 548 7.63 -48.40 33.59
N LYS A 549 8.71 -47.74 33.16
CA LYS A 549 8.60 -46.43 32.50
C LYS A 549 7.85 -46.53 31.18
N TYR A 550 8.16 -47.54 30.36
CA TYR A 550 7.46 -47.81 29.12
C TYR A 550 5.96 -48.07 29.34
N GLU A 551 5.59 -48.87 30.33
CA GLU A 551 4.17 -49.13 30.66
C GLU A 551 3.42 -47.84 31.01
N MET A 552 4.05 -46.95 31.79
CA MET A 552 3.49 -45.64 32.13
C MET A 552 3.36 -44.74 30.90
N ASP A 553 4.44 -44.57 30.13
CA ASP A 553 4.47 -43.71 28.94
C ASP A 553 3.48 -44.22 27.87
N TYR A 554 3.38 -45.55 27.70
CA TYR A 554 2.42 -46.19 26.79
C TYR A 554 0.98 -45.98 27.25
N GLY A 555 0.70 -46.04 28.56
CA GLY A 555 -0.62 -45.74 29.11
C GLY A 555 -1.07 -44.29 28.83
N ILE A 556 -0.17 -43.33 29.01
CA ILE A 556 -0.43 -41.91 28.71
C ILE A 556 -0.67 -41.72 27.20
N TRP A 557 0.22 -42.27 26.37
CA TRP A 557 0.10 -42.21 24.92
C TRP A 557 -1.23 -42.82 24.43
N LYS A 558 -1.62 -43.97 24.98
CA LYS A 558 -2.87 -44.64 24.65
C LYS A 558 -4.10 -43.83 25.07
N GLY A 559 -4.07 -43.23 26.26
CA GLY A 559 -5.15 -42.34 26.72
C GLY A 559 -5.36 -41.12 25.82
N HIS A 560 -4.28 -40.47 25.39
CA HIS A 560 -4.36 -39.37 24.42
C HIS A 560 -4.84 -39.85 23.04
N LEU A 561 -4.36 -41.01 22.60
CA LEU A 561 -4.79 -41.60 21.33
C LEU A 561 -6.29 -41.88 21.34
N ASP A 562 -6.85 -42.38 22.44
CA ASP A 562 -8.28 -42.67 22.57
C ASP A 562 -9.12 -41.38 22.52
N ALA A 563 -8.65 -40.28 23.13
CA ALA A 563 -9.30 -38.97 23.04
C ALA A 563 -9.30 -38.42 21.60
N LEU A 564 -8.15 -38.41 20.94
CA LEU A 564 -8.02 -37.97 19.54
C LEU A 564 -8.83 -38.86 18.60
N THR A 565 -8.90 -40.17 18.88
CA THR A 565 -9.71 -41.12 18.10
C THR A 565 -11.19 -40.79 18.19
N ALA A 566 -11.70 -40.43 19.38
CA ALA A 566 -13.10 -40.06 19.54
C ALA A 566 -13.44 -38.78 18.75
N ASP A 567 -12.57 -37.77 18.82
CA ASP A 567 -12.75 -36.49 18.13
C ASP A 567 -12.74 -36.64 16.59
N VAL A 568 -11.69 -37.26 16.03
CA VAL A 568 -11.59 -37.46 14.57
C VAL A 568 -12.74 -38.32 14.03
N LYS A 569 -13.20 -39.32 14.79
CA LYS A 569 -14.36 -40.13 14.41
C LYS A 569 -15.63 -39.30 14.32
N GLU A 570 -15.88 -38.44 15.32
CA GLU A 570 -17.04 -37.56 15.32
C GLU A 570 -17.04 -36.65 14.08
N LYS A 571 -15.89 -36.02 13.77
CA LYS A 571 -15.74 -35.17 12.59
C LYS A 571 -15.96 -35.92 11.28
N MET A 572 -15.40 -37.13 11.14
CA MET A 572 -15.62 -37.97 9.95
C MET A 572 -17.08 -38.40 9.79
N TYR A 573 -17.76 -38.75 10.89
CA TYR A 573 -19.18 -39.09 10.85
C TYR A 573 -20.04 -37.86 10.50
N ASN A 574 -19.70 -36.66 10.97
CA ASN A 574 -20.45 -35.45 10.62
C ASN A 574 -20.44 -35.18 9.11
N VAL A 575 -19.34 -35.52 8.40
CA VAL A 575 -19.28 -35.41 6.93
C VAL A 575 -20.02 -36.58 6.26
N LEU A 576 -19.77 -37.83 6.68
CA LEU A 576 -20.36 -39.01 6.04
C LEU A 576 -21.87 -39.13 6.26
N LEU A 577 -22.35 -38.67 7.42
CA LEU A 577 -23.74 -38.69 7.86
C LEU A 577 -24.31 -37.27 7.97
N PHE A 578 -23.84 -36.38 7.10
CA PHE A 578 -24.26 -34.98 7.08
C PHE A 578 -25.79 -34.85 7.03
N VAL A 579 -26.30 -33.88 7.79
CA VAL A 579 -27.74 -33.66 7.97
C VAL A 579 -28.39 -33.11 6.69
N ASP A 580 -29.73 -33.19 6.60
CA ASP A 580 -30.52 -32.52 5.56
C ASP A 580 -30.10 -32.78 4.10
N GLY A 581 -30.03 -34.05 3.69
CA GLY A 581 -29.83 -34.43 2.28
C GLY A 581 -28.41 -34.91 1.94
N GLY A 582 -27.44 -34.63 2.81
CA GLY A 582 -26.08 -35.16 2.74
C GLY A 582 -25.05 -34.13 2.23
N TRP A 583 -23.78 -34.43 2.47
CA TRP A 583 -22.67 -33.48 2.25
C TRP A 583 -22.57 -33.04 0.79
N MET A 584 -22.56 -31.73 0.51
CA MET A 584 -22.53 -31.18 -0.86
C MET A 584 -23.72 -31.67 -1.72
N VAL A 585 -24.93 -31.63 -1.15
CA VAL A 585 -26.21 -31.85 -1.85
C VAL A 585 -27.08 -30.62 -1.63
N ASP A 586 -27.56 -30.00 -2.70
CA ASP A 586 -28.43 -28.83 -2.57
C ASP A 586 -29.78 -29.23 -1.97
N VAL A 587 -30.18 -28.54 -0.90
CA VAL A 587 -31.45 -28.77 -0.18
C VAL A 587 -32.61 -27.97 -0.80
N ARG A 588 -32.29 -26.90 -1.53
CA ARG A 588 -33.28 -26.03 -2.18
C ARG A 588 -33.33 -26.31 -3.67
N GLU A 589 -34.47 -26.82 -4.14
CA GLU A 589 -34.73 -27.08 -5.56
C GLU A 589 -35.06 -25.80 -6.35
N ASP A 590 -35.24 -24.66 -5.66
CA ASP A 590 -35.73 -23.40 -6.26
C ASP A 590 -34.60 -22.51 -6.84
N ALA A 591 -33.34 -22.95 -6.80
CA ALA A 591 -32.20 -22.20 -7.29
C ALA A 591 -32.07 -22.30 -8.83
N GLU A 592 -31.58 -21.24 -9.48
CA GLU A 592 -31.28 -21.26 -10.92
C GLU A 592 -30.30 -22.42 -11.24
N GLU A 593 -30.60 -23.21 -12.28
CA GLU A 593 -29.80 -24.38 -12.65
C GLU A 593 -28.38 -23.94 -13.09
N ASP A 594 -27.39 -24.15 -12.23
CA ASP A 594 -25.97 -24.08 -12.56
C ASP A 594 -25.41 -25.51 -12.78
N PRO A 595 -25.38 -26.01 -14.03
CA PRO A 595 -24.97 -27.37 -14.32
C PRO A 595 -23.48 -27.63 -14.00
N GLU A 596 -22.65 -26.59 -14.02
CA GLU A 596 -21.21 -26.73 -13.74
C GLU A 596 -20.97 -26.89 -12.24
N ARG A 597 -21.63 -26.07 -11.41
CA ARG A 597 -21.63 -26.22 -9.96
C ARG A 597 -22.18 -27.59 -9.53
N THR A 598 -23.32 -28.02 -10.07
CA THR A 598 -23.89 -29.34 -9.76
C THR A 598 -22.92 -30.47 -10.13
N HIS A 599 -22.23 -30.36 -11.28
CA HIS A 599 -21.22 -31.34 -11.68
C HIS A 599 -20.03 -31.40 -10.72
N GLN A 600 -19.52 -30.24 -10.29
CA GLN A 600 -18.41 -30.14 -9.33
C GLN A 600 -18.77 -30.76 -7.98
N MET A 601 -19.98 -30.51 -7.45
CA MET A 601 -20.44 -31.10 -6.18
C MET A 601 -20.50 -32.63 -6.26
N VAL A 602 -20.99 -33.18 -7.37
CA VAL A 602 -21.00 -34.64 -7.60
C VAL A 602 -19.57 -35.20 -7.67
N LEU A 603 -18.64 -34.49 -8.30
CA LEU A 603 -17.24 -34.91 -8.39
C LEU A 603 -16.55 -34.91 -7.02
N LEU A 604 -16.72 -33.84 -6.25
CA LEU A 604 -16.17 -33.73 -4.89
C LEU A 604 -16.67 -34.86 -3.99
N ARG A 605 -17.96 -35.19 -4.04
CA ARG A 605 -18.51 -36.35 -3.32
C ARG A 605 -17.77 -37.64 -3.71
N LYS A 606 -17.57 -37.89 -5.00
CA LYS A 606 -16.88 -39.08 -5.53
C LYS A 606 -15.41 -39.18 -5.11
N LEU A 607 -14.75 -38.06 -4.85
CA LEU A 607 -13.36 -38.04 -4.40
C LEU A 607 -13.25 -38.14 -2.88
N CYS A 608 -14.01 -37.33 -2.15
CA CYS A 608 -13.82 -37.14 -0.71
C CYS A 608 -14.51 -38.23 0.13
N LEU A 609 -15.75 -38.64 -0.19
CA LEU A 609 -16.50 -39.57 0.67
C LEU A 609 -15.87 -40.97 0.71
N PRO A 610 -15.43 -41.57 -0.41
CA PRO A 610 -14.70 -42.84 -0.36
C PRO A 610 -13.39 -42.73 0.42
N MET A 611 -12.63 -41.64 0.23
CA MET A 611 -11.39 -41.38 0.95
C MET A 611 -11.61 -41.32 2.46
N LEU A 612 -12.56 -40.49 2.93
CA LEU A 612 -12.90 -40.37 4.35
C LEU A 612 -13.35 -41.71 4.94
N CYS A 613 -14.14 -42.50 4.21
CA CYS A 613 -14.53 -43.84 4.66
C CYS A 613 -13.31 -44.77 4.85
N PHE A 614 -12.31 -44.69 3.97
CA PHE A 614 -11.08 -45.48 4.10
C PHE A 614 -10.19 -44.99 5.26
N LEU A 615 -10.13 -43.68 5.50
CA LEU A 615 -9.41 -43.11 6.64
C LEU A 615 -10.08 -43.53 7.95
N LEU A 616 -11.42 -43.44 8.03
CA LEU A 616 -12.20 -43.88 9.18
C LEU A 616 -11.98 -45.38 9.47
N HIS A 617 -12.02 -46.24 8.44
CA HIS A 617 -11.66 -47.64 8.62
C HIS A 617 -10.25 -47.81 9.19
N THR A 618 -9.28 -47.03 8.71
CA THR A 618 -7.89 -47.10 9.18
C THR A 618 -7.80 -46.73 10.66
N ILE A 619 -8.50 -45.67 11.09
CA ILE A 619 -8.57 -45.26 12.51
C ILE A 619 -9.18 -46.37 13.37
N LEU A 620 -10.35 -46.89 12.98
CA LEU A 620 -11.06 -47.92 13.73
C LEU A 620 -10.23 -49.22 13.81
N HIS A 621 -9.61 -49.63 12.72
CA HIS A 621 -8.78 -50.83 12.68
C HIS A 621 -7.51 -50.68 13.52
N SER A 622 -6.80 -49.55 13.39
CA SER A 622 -5.56 -49.29 14.15
C SER A 622 -5.80 -49.15 15.66
N THR A 623 -7.01 -48.76 16.07
CA THR A 623 -7.39 -48.61 17.48
C THR A 623 -8.07 -49.86 18.07
N GLY A 624 -8.26 -50.91 17.26
CA GLY A 624 -8.82 -52.19 17.68
C GLY A 624 -10.35 -52.25 17.72
N GLN A 625 -11.04 -51.25 17.16
CA GLN A 625 -12.50 -51.16 17.10
C GLN A 625 -13.08 -51.94 15.90
N TYR A 626 -12.73 -53.22 15.80
CA TYR A 626 -12.98 -54.04 14.61
C TYR A 626 -14.47 -54.28 14.31
N GLN A 627 -15.32 -54.34 15.35
CA GLN A 627 -16.76 -54.48 15.18
C GLN A 627 -17.36 -53.23 14.52
N GLU A 628 -16.90 -52.04 14.89
CA GLU A 628 -17.35 -50.79 14.31
C GLU A 628 -16.83 -50.61 12.87
N CYS A 629 -15.63 -51.14 12.54
CA CYS A 629 -15.19 -51.22 11.14
C CYS A 629 -16.26 -51.87 10.26
N LEU A 630 -16.88 -52.96 10.73
CA LEU A 630 -17.87 -53.71 9.96
C LEU A 630 -19.19 -52.97 9.80
N GLN A 631 -19.56 -52.12 10.76
CA GLN A 631 -20.72 -51.23 10.66
C GLN A 631 -20.56 -50.18 9.55
N LEU A 632 -19.33 -49.92 9.06
CA LEU A 632 -19.13 -49.08 7.88
C LEU A 632 -19.82 -49.67 6.63
N ALA A 633 -19.99 -51.00 6.54
CA ALA A 633 -20.75 -51.61 5.45
C ALA A 633 -22.23 -51.20 5.49
N ASP A 634 -22.83 -51.18 6.68
CA ASP A 634 -24.22 -50.75 6.88
C ASP A 634 -24.38 -49.27 6.57
N MET A 635 -23.42 -48.45 7.01
CA MET A 635 -23.39 -47.02 6.71
C MET A 635 -23.31 -46.76 5.20
N VAL A 636 -22.38 -47.40 4.49
CA VAL A 636 -22.17 -47.18 3.05
C VAL A 636 -23.35 -47.69 2.23
N SER A 637 -23.92 -48.84 2.60
CA SER A 637 -25.07 -49.46 1.92
C SER A 637 -26.43 -48.85 2.29
N SER A 638 -26.47 -47.93 3.26
CA SER A 638 -27.70 -47.32 3.75
C SER A 638 -28.47 -46.56 2.65
N GLU A 639 -29.77 -46.83 2.54
CA GLU A 639 -30.69 -46.08 1.67
C GLU A 639 -30.93 -44.65 2.12
N ARG A 640 -30.60 -44.31 3.37
CA ARG A 640 -30.80 -42.96 3.91
C ARG A 640 -29.85 -41.95 3.27
N HIS A 641 -28.57 -42.31 3.16
CA HIS A 641 -27.51 -41.42 2.65
C HIS A 641 -27.01 -41.82 1.26
N LYS A 642 -27.32 -43.05 0.82
CA LYS A 642 -26.97 -43.62 -0.49
C LYS A 642 -25.50 -43.45 -0.86
N LEU A 643 -24.61 -43.59 0.13
CA LEU A 643 -23.18 -43.38 -0.04
C LEU A 643 -22.61 -44.33 -1.10
N TYR A 644 -23.11 -45.56 -1.21
CA TYR A 644 -22.70 -46.54 -2.22
C TYR A 644 -22.76 -46.03 -3.68
N LEU A 645 -23.60 -45.05 -4.00
CA LEU A 645 -23.68 -44.45 -5.35
C LEU A 645 -22.46 -43.61 -5.70
N VAL A 646 -21.75 -43.15 -4.68
CA VAL A 646 -20.59 -42.28 -4.80
C VAL A 646 -19.29 -43.09 -4.99
N PHE A 647 -19.30 -44.36 -4.58
CA PHE A 647 -18.16 -45.26 -4.74
C PHE A 647 -18.13 -45.91 -6.12
N SER A 648 -16.94 -46.03 -6.70
CA SER A 648 -16.71 -46.94 -7.82
C SER A 648 -16.78 -48.40 -7.37
N LYS A 649 -17.01 -49.31 -8.33
CA LYS A 649 -17.00 -50.76 -8.05
C LYS A 649 -15.65 -51.25 -7.50
N GLU A 650 -14.56 -50.60 -7.88
CA GLU A 650 -13.22 -50.96 -7.40
C GLU A 650 -13.03 -50.53 -5.94
N GLU A 651 -13.47 -49.33 -5.58
CA GLU A 651 -13.43 -48.84 -4.21
C GLU A 651 -14.31 -49.66 -3.27
N LEU A 652 -15.52 -50.05 -3.71
CA LEU A 652 -16.36 -50.96 -2.92
C LEU A 652 -15.69 -52.32 -2.69
N ARG A 653 -15.01 -52.87 -3.71
CA ARG A 653 -14.22 -54.11 -3.55
C ARG A 653 -13.08 -53.91 -2.55
N LYS A 654 -12.38 -52.78 -2.61
CA LYS A 654 -11.29 -52.43 -1.69
C LYS A 654 -11.80 -52.25 -0.25
N LEU A 655 -12.98 -51.64 -0.08
CA LEU A 655 -13.63 -51.51 1.22
C LEU A 655 -13.94 -52.90 1.80
N LEU A 656 -14.58 -53.78 1.03
CA LEU A 656 -14.87 -55.15 1.47
C LEU A 656 -13.61 -55.95 1.84
N GLN A 657 -12.51 -55.74 1.13
CA GLN A 657 -11.22 -56.36 1.48
C GLN A 657 -10.69 -55.85 2.83
N LYS A 658 -10.77 -54.54 3.08
CA LYS A 658 -10.39 -53.94 4.37
C LYS A 658 -11.28 -54.42 5.52
N LEU A 659 -12.59 -54.50 5.29
CA LEU A 659 -13.53 -55.05 6.27
C LEU A 659 -13.21 -56.50 6.63
N ARG A 660 -12.84 -57.32 5.63
CA ARG A 660 -12.37 -58.69 5.85
C ARG A 660 -11.13 -58.73 6.74
N GLU A 661 -10.18 -57.80 6.60
CA GLU A 661 -9.00 -57.73 7.49
C GLU A 661 -9.41 -57.50 8.95
N SER A 662 -10.40 -56.63 9.19
CA SER A 662 -10.99 -56.42 10.53
C SER A 662 -11.72 -57.66 11.05
N SER A 663 -12.47 -58.38 10.21
CA SER A 663 -13.10 -59.65 10.59
C SER A 663 -12.09 -60.73 10.98
N LEU A 664 -10.91 -60.79 10.34
CA LEU A 664 -9.86 -61.74 10.71
C LEU A 664 -9.33 -61.48 12.13
N MET A 665 -9.16 -60.20 12.51
CA MET A 665 -8.76 -59.84 13.87
C MET A 665 -9.80 -60.24 14.92
N LEU A 666 -11.10 -60.16 14.58
CA LEU A 666 -12.18 -60.63 15.47
C LEU A 666 -12.20 -62.14 15.64
N LEU A 667 -11.94 -62.89 14.56
CA LEU A 667 -11.79 -64.35 14.61
C LEU A 667 -10.60 -64.77 15.49
N ASP A 668 -9.47 -64.05 15.40
CA ASP A 668 -8.30 -64.29 16.26
C ASP A 668 -8.60 -64.01 17.75
N GLN A 669 -9.58 -63.14 18.03
CA GLN A 669 -10.10 -62.86 19.37
C GLN A 669 -11.17 -63.85 19.84
N GLY A 670 -11.60 -64.80 19.00
CA GLY A 670 -12.60 -65.81 19.34
C GLY A 670 -14.05 -65.37 19.15
N PHE A 671 -14.29 -64.23 18.50
CA PHE A 671 -15.63 -63.81 18.08
C PHE A 671 -15.97 -64.34 16.68
N ASP A 672 -17.22 -64.24 16.26
CA ASP A 672 -17.61 -64.48 14.88
C ASP A 672 -17.06 -63.37 13.93
N PRO A 673 -17.19 -63.49 12.60
CA PRO A 673 -16.69 -62.49 11.66
C PRO A 673 -17.29 -61.09 11.81
N LEU A 674 -18.39 -60.93 12.56
CA LEU A 674 -19.10 -59.68 12.84
C LEU A 674 -18.86 -59.16 14.26
N GLY A 675 -18.10 -59.87 15.08
CA GLY A 675 -17.75 -59.49 16.45
C GLY A 675 -18.78 -59.94 17.49
N TYR A 676 -19.69 -60.84 17.15
CA TYR A 676 -20.61 -61.45 18.12
C TYR A 676 -19.97 -62.68 18.78
N GLU A 677 -20.37 -62.95 20.02
CA GLU A 677 -19.93 -64.16 20.72
C GLU A 677 -20.45 -65.41 19.98
N ILE A 678 -19.54 -66.36 19.73
CA ILE A 678 -19.90 -67.64 19.11
C ILE A 678 -20.64 -68.47 20.17
N PRO A 679 -21.92 -68.84 19.95
CA PRO A 679 -22.65 -69.67 20.89
C PRO A 679 -21.93 -71.00 21.10
N SER A 680 -21.77 -71.39 22.36
CA SER A 680 -21.05 -72.60 22.78
C SER A 680 -21.73 -73.90 22.37
#